data_AF-A0A7L2D434-F1
#
_entry.id   AF-A0A7L2D434-F1
#
_cell.length_a   1.000
_cell.length_b   1.000
_cell.length_c   1.000
_cell.angle_alpha   90.00
_cell.angle_beta   90.00
_cell.angle_gamma   90.00
#
_symmetry.space_group_name_H-M   'P 1'
#
loop_
_entity.id
_entity.type
_entity.pdbx_description
1 polymer ?
#
loop_
_entity_poly.entity_id
_entity_poly.type
_entity_poly.pdbx_seq_one_letter_code
_entity_poly.pdbx_strand_id
1 'polypeptide(L)'
;MGANSSSISELPENEYLQKLSGSEPISENDPFWNQLLSFSFTTPTNSADLKLLEEATISVCKSLVEKNPRTGNLGSLIKVFLSRTKELKISAECQNHLFIWQAHNALFIICCLLKVFISRMSEEELQLHFTYEEKPGPSSYGAECEDLIEELLCCLIQLIVEIPLLDITYSISLEAVTTLIVFLSCQLFHKEILRESIIHRYLMHGRCLPYTSRLVKTLLYNFIRQERSPPPGAHVFQQQTDGGGLLYGIASGVATGLWTVFTLGGVGSKASAQLEQCSPLASQSLLLLLVLANLTDAPDTPNPYRQAIMSFKNTQDNTAFSSSNPHAFQINFNSLYTALCEQQKSDQATLLLYMLLHQNSNVRTYVLARTDIENLVLPILEILYHVEERNSHHVYMALIILLILTEDDGFNRSIHEVILKNITWYAERVLTEISLGSLLILVVIRTIQYNMTRTRDKYLHTNCLAALANMSAQFRSLHQYAAQRIISLFSLLSKKHNKVLEQATQSLRGSLGSNDSPLPDYAQDLNVIEEVIRMMLEIINSCLTNSLHHNPNLVYALLYKRDLFEQFRTHPSFQDIMQNIDLVISFFSSRLEQAGAELSVERVLEIIKQGAVALPKDRLRKFPELKFKYVEEEQPEEFFIPYVWSLVYNSAVALYWNPRDIQLFTMDSG
;
A
#
# COMPACT_ATOMS: atom_id res chain seq x y z
N MET A 1 31.15 -18.50 -8.10
CA MET A 1 30.49 -17.90 -9.27
C MET A 1 31.45 -17.93 -10.45
N GLY A 2 31.43 -19.03 -11.20
CA GLY A 2 32.14 -19.23 -12.46
C GLY A 2 31.43 -20.32 -13.27
N ALA A 3 32.05 -20.85 -14.34
CA ALA A 3 31.44 -21.93 -15.15
C ALA A 3 31.12 -23.21 -14.35
N ASN A 4 31.71 -23.38 -13.16
CA ASN A 4 31.41 -24.46 -12.23
C ASN A 4 30.31 -24.04 -11.22
N SER A 5 29.33 -24.93 -11.00
CA SER A 5 28.26 -24.72 -10.00
C SER A 5 28.87 -24.50 -8.61
N SER A 6 28.62 -23.34 -8.00
CA SER A 6 29.08 -23.00 -6.65
C SER A 6 27.92 -23.10 -5.67
N SER A 7 28.06 -23.85 -4.58
CA SER A 7 27.13 -23.80 -3.46
C SER A 7 27.33 -22.50 -2.64
N ILE A 8 26.33 -22.07 -1.85
CA ILE A 8 26.46 -20.85 -1.01
C ILE A 8 27.68 -20.94 -0.08
N SER A 9 27.95 -22.14 0.46
CA SER A 9 29.10 -22.41 1.34
C SER A 9 30.46 -22.27 0.66
N GLU A 10 30.54 -22.36 -0.67
CA GLU A 10 31.80 -22.28 -1.44
C GLU A 10 32.09 -20.86 -1.94
N LEU A 11 31.16 -19.93 -1.79
CA LEU A 11 31.33 -18.54 -2.23
C LEU A 11 32.52 -17.81 -1.56
N PRO A 12 32.82 -18.00 -0.25
CA PRO A 12 33.95 -17.34 0.38
C PRO A 12 35.30 -17.72 -0.25
N GLU A 13 35.45 -18.97 -0.71
CA GLU A 13 36.71 -19.50 -1.26
C GLU A 13 36.74 -19.46 -2.80
N ASN A 14 35.72 -18.87 -3.43
CA ASN A 14 35.61 -18.87 -4.88
C ASN A 14 36.70 -18.00 -5.53
N GLU A 15 37.55 -18.62 -6.35
CA GLU A 15 38.71 -17.96 -6.98
C GLU A 15 38.33 -16.71 -7.79
N TYR A 16 37.19 -16.73 -8.48
CA TYR A 16 36.73 -15.58 -9.28
C TYR A 16 36.30 -14.40 -8.40
N LEU A 17 35.60 -14.67 -7.29
CA LEU A 17 35.23 -13.65 -6.31
C LEU A 17 36.45 -13.09 -5.58
N GLN A 18 37.41 -13.96 -5.23
CA GLN A 18 38.68 -13.54 -4.62
C GLN A 18 39.50 -12.66 -5.56
N LYS A 19 39.55 -12.98 -6.85
CA LYS A 19 40.20 -12.14 -7.87
C LYS A 19 39.48 -10.79 -8.02
N LEU A 20 38.14 -10.77 -8.01
CA LEU A 20 37.36 -9.52 -8.05
C LEU A 20 37.70 -8.61 -6.86
N SER A 21 37.77 -9.15 -5.65
CA SER A 21 38.21 -8.44 -4.43
C SER A 21 39.74 -8.40 -4.24
N GLY A 22 40.49 -8.67 -5.30
CA GLY A 22 41.95 -8.72 -5.29
C GLY A 22 42.60 -7.35 -5.18
N SER A 23 43.94 -7.34 -5.13
CA SER A 23 44.75 -6.11 -5.05
C SER A 23 45.16 -5.57 -6.42
N GLU A 24 44.85 -6.29 -7.49
CA GLU A 24 45.18 -5.92 -8.87
C GLU A 24 43.95 -5.35 -9.59
N PRO A 25 44.12 -4.28 -10.39
CA PRO A 25 43.05 -3.76 -11.24
C PRO A 25 42.73 -4.76 -12.36
N ILE A 26 41.44 -4.93 -12.65
CA ILE A 26 40.95 -5.77 -13.74
C ILE A 26 40.43 -4.85 -14.84
N SER A 27 41.00 -4.96 -16.04
CA SER A 27 40.52 -4.20 -17.21
C SER A 27 39.11 -4.64 -17.62
N GLU A 28 38.28 -3.71 -18.08
CA GLU A 28 36.96 -4.01 -18.65
C GLU A 28 37.00 -5.00 -19.84
N ASN A 29 38.15 -5.08 -20.53
CA ASN A 29 38.36 -5.96 -21.68
C ASN A 29 38.96 -7.34 -21.30
N ASP A 30 39.17 -7.62 -20.01
CA ASP A 30 39.77 -8.88 -19.55
C ASP A 30 38.81 -10.08 -19.76
N PRO A 31 39.25 -11.20 -20.36
CA PRO A 31 38.46 -12.42 -20.52
C PRO A 31 37.89 -13.00 -19.21
N PHE A 32 38.47 -12.62 -18.06
CA PHE A 32 37.99 -12.91 -16.71
C PHE A 32 36.49 -12.71 -16.56
N TRP A 33 35.93 -11.62 -17.11
CA TRP A 33 34.51 -11.31 -16.97
C TRP A 33 33.60 -12.38 -17.57
N ASN A 34 33.98 -12.98 -18.70
CA ASN A 34 33.21 -14.07 -19.29
C ASN A 34 33.17 -15.30 -18.39
N GLN A 35 34.25 -15.57 -17.64
CA GLN A 35 34.31 -16.70 -16.73
C GLN A 35 33.53 -16.44 -15.45
N LEU A 36 33.74 -15.27 -14.82
CA LEU A 36 33.03 -14.85 -13.61
C LEU A 36 31.51 -14.84 -13.85
N LEU A 37 31.05 -14.26 -14.96
CA LEU A 37 29.63 -14.03 -15.25
C LEU A 37 28.88 -15.25 -15.79
N SER A 38 29.54 -16.41 -15.96
CA SER A 38 28.90 -17.63 -16.48
C SER A 38 28.44 -18.59 -15.37
N PHE A 39 28.01 -18.06 -14.22
CA PHE A 39 27.54 -18.87 -13.09
C PHE A 39 26.05 -19.21 -13.20
N SER A 40 25.68 -20.44 -12.83
CA SER A 40 24.27 -20.92 -12.81
C SER A 40 23.62 -20.88 -11.41
N PHE A 41 24.15 -20.05 -10.52
CA PHE A 41 23.64 -19.83 -9.18
C PHE A 41 22.17 -19.37 -9.22
N THR A 42 21.30 -20.06 -8.49
CA THR A 42 19.89 -19.67 -8.39
C THR A 42 19.76 -18.59 -7.32
N THR A 43 19.31 -17.40 -7.71
CA THR A 43 19.10 -16.29 -6.79
C THR A 43 18.08 -16.68 -5.71
N PRO A 44 18.45 -16.62 -4.42
CA PRO A 44 17.51 -16.91 -3.35
C PRO A 44 16.34 -15.93 -3.34
N THR A 45 15.13 -16.44 -3.16
CA THR A 45 13.91 -15.62 -3.13
C THR A 45 13.38 -15.38 -1.72
N ASN A 46 13.83 -16.17 -0.73
CA ASN A 46 13.42 -16.03 0.66
C ASN A 46 14.51 -15.37 1.52
N SER A 47 14.07 -14.70 2.59
CA SER A 47 14.92 -13.90 3.50
C SER A 47 16.00 -14.74 4.21
N ALA A 48 15.72 -16.00 4.55
CA ALA A 48 16.68 -16.85 5.25
C ALA A 48 17.88 -17.21 4.37
N ASP A 49 17.63 -17.62 3.13
CA ASP A 49 18.68 -17.96 2.17
C ASP A 49 19.45 -16.71 1.71
N LEU A 50 18.78 -15.55 1.60
CA LEU A 50 19.44 -14.27 1.33
C LEU A 50 20.39 -13.86 2.46
N LYS A 51 20.00 -14.09 3.71
CA LYS A 51 20.88 -13.86 4.86
C LYS A 51 22.10 -14.77 4.80
N LEU A 52 21.94 -16.05 4.47
CA LEU A 52 23.07 -16.97 4.29
C LEU A 52 23.99 -16.54 3.14
N LEU A 53 23.43 -16.07 2.03
CA LEU A 53 24.19 -15.52 0.92
C LEU A 53 25.00 -14.28 1.33
N GLU A 54 24.40 -13.36 2.09
CA GLU A 54 25.08 -12.18 2.59
C GLU A 54 26.20 -12.55 3.57
N GLU A 55 25.94 -13.47 4.51
CA GLU A 55 26.95 -13.98 5.45
C GLU A 55 28.12 -14.66 4.73
N ALA A 56 27.85 -15.44 3.68
CA ALA A 56 28.88 -16.13 2.89
C ALA A 56 29.72 -15.16 2.04
N THR A 57 29.14 -14.06 1.56
CA THR A 57 29.83 -13.12 0.66
C THR A 57 30.43 -11.92 1.39
N ILE A 58 30.12 -11.73 2.67
CA ILE A 58 30.48 -10.52 3.41
C ILE A 58 31.99 -10.23 3.41
N SER A 59 32.83 -11.27 3.53
CA SER A 59 34.30 -11.15 3.57
C SER A 59 34.87 -10.64 2.25
N VAL A 60 34.38 -11.17 1.13
CA VAL A 60 34.71 -10.74 -0.24
C VAL A 60 34.29 -9.28 -0.42
N CYS A 61 33.06 -8.94 -0.04
CA CYS A 61 32.55 -7.57 -0.15
C CYS A 61 33.35 -6.58 0.72
N LYS A 62 33.73 -6.94 1.96
CA LYS A 62 34.60 -6.09 2.81
C LYS A 62 35.94 -5.84 2.11
N SER A 63 36.58 -6.89 1.59
CA SER A 63 37.88 -6.77 0.94
C SER A 63 37.82 -5.92 -0.32
N LEU A 64 36.72 -6.01 -1.08
CA LEU A 64 36.49 -5.15 -2.23
C LEU A 64 36.31 -3.69 -1.82
N VAL A 65 35.49 -3.38 -0.79
CA VAL A 65 35.30 -2.01 -0.29
C VAL A 65 36.66 -1.37 0.06
N GLU A 66 37.53 -2.09 0.75
CA GLU A 66 38.85 -1.58 1.16
C GLU A 66 39.80 -1.31 -0.02
N LYS A 67 39.74 -2.13 -1.08
CA LYS A 67 40.70 -2.09 -2.19
C LYS A 67 40.20 -1.35 -3.43
N ASN A 68 38.88 -1.23 -3.61
CA ASN A 68 38.25 -0.63 -4.79
C ASN A 68 38.73 0.80 -5.09
N PRO A 69 39.00 1.69 -4.10
CA PRO A 69 39.58 3.01 -4.39
C PRO A 69 40.94 2.97 -5.11
N ARG A 70 41.64 1.83 -5.08
CA ARG A 70 42.94 1.63 -5.76
C ARG A 70 42.83 0.78 -7.01
N THR A 71 41.93 -0.19 -7.04
CA THR A 71 41.82 -1.17 -8.14
C THR A 71 40.78 -0.79 -9.18
N GLY A 72 39.74 -0.03 -8.82
CA GLY A 72 38.65 0.32 -9.73
C GLY A 72 37.78 -0.85 -10.20
N ASN A 73 37.89 -2.03 -9.57
CA ASN A 73 37.24 -3.26 -10.05
C ASN A 73 35.71 -3.17 -10.08
N LEU A 74 35.08 -2.39 -9.18
CA LEU A 74 33.66 -2.09 -9.26
C LEU A 74 33.33 -1.29 -10.53
N GLY A 75 34.12 -0.26 -10.82
CA GLY A 75 33.98 0.54 -12.03
C GLY A 75 34.10 -0.29 -13.30
N SER A 76 35.11 -1.16 -13.38
CA SER A 76 35.28 -2.09 -14.51
C SER A 76 34.09 -3.05 -14.67
N LEU A 77 33.56 -3.61 -13.56
CA LEU A 77 32.38 -4.47 -13.61
C LEU A 77 31.15 -3.72 -14.14
N ILE A 78 30.94 -2.48 -13.69
CA ILE A 78 29.84 -1.64 -14.18
C ILE A 78 30.01 -1.33 -15.67
N LYS A 79 31.21 -0.96 -16.13
CA LYS A 79 31.49 -0.72 -17.56
C LYS A 79 31.23 -1.97 -18.42
N VAL A 80 31.58 -3.16 -17.93
CA VAL A 80 31.25 -4.44 -18.58
C VAL A 80 29.73 -4.64 -18.67
N PHE A 81 28.98 -4.37 -17.59
CA PHE A 81 27.52 -4.44 -17.60
C PHE A 81 26.90 -3.42 -18.58
N LEU A 82 27.37 -2.18 -18.58
CA LEU A 82 26.92 -1.11 -19.48
C LEU A 82 27.17 -1.49 -20.95
N SER A 83 28.37 -1.99 -21.25
CA SER A 83 28.73 -2.49 -22.58
C SER A 83 27.78 -3.59 -23.04
N ARG A 84 27.50 -4.56 -22.16
CA ARG A 84 26.55 -5.65 -22.47
C ARG A 84 25.13 -5.14 -22.68
N THR A 85 24.68 -4.14 -21.94
CA THR A 85 23.30 -3.65 -22.07
C THR A 85 23.02 -3.02 -23.45
N LYS A 86 24.05 -2.50 -24.13
CA LYS A 86 23.93 -1.92 -25.50
C LYS A 86 23.41 -2.92 -26.54
N GLU A 87 23.70 -4.20 -26.39
CA GLU A 87 23.27 -5.27 -27.31
C GLU A 87 22.09 -6.08 -26.77
N LEU A 88 21.55 -5.72 -25.60
CA LEU A 88 20.53 -6.52 -24.90
C LEU A 88 19.22 -6.59 -25.69
N LYS A 89 18.83 -5.48 -26.34
CA LYS A 89 17.63 -5.44 -27.18
C LYS A 89 17.73 -6.38 -28.38
N ILE A 90 18.85 -6.31 -29.11
CA ILE A 90 19.12 -7.20 -30.26
C ILE A 90 19.20 -8.65 -29.77
N SER A 91 19.85 -8.88 -28.62
CA SER A 91 19.94 -10.21 -28.02
C SER A 91 18.57 -10.79 -27.64
N ALA A 92 17.64 -9.96 -27.16
CA ALA A 92 16.27 -10.38 -26.89
C ALA A 92 15.51 -10.75 -28.17
N GLU A 93 15.66 -9.95 -29.24
CA GLU A 93 15.09 -10.22 -30.56
C GLU A 93 15.66 -11.50 -31.20
N CYS A 94 16.95 -11.76 -31.01
CA CYS A 94 17.65 -12.95 -31.51
C CYS A 94 17.56 -14.17 -30.57
N GLN A 95 16.86 -14.07 -29.43
CA GLN A 95 16.79 -15.12 -28.40
C GLN A 95 18.18 -15.61 -27.91
N ASN A 96 19.15 -14.69 -27.83
CA ASN A 96 20.49 -14.99 -27.32
C ASN A 96 20.50 -15.06 -25.79
N HIS A 97 20.14 -16.23 -25.26
CA HIS A 97 20.06 -16.49 -23.82
C HIS A 97 21.38 -16.26 -23.08
N LEU A 98 22.52 -16.63 -23.68
CA LEU A 98 23.83 -16.55 -23.02
C LEU A 98 24.18 -15.10 -22.66
N PHE A 99 23.93 -14.18 -23.59
CA PHE A 99 24.29 -12.78 -23.42
C PHE A 99 23.41 -12.10 -22.37
N ILE A 100 22.08 -12.34 -22.41
CA ILE A 100 21.13 -11.80 -21.43
C ILE A 100 21.44 -12.35 -20.03
N TRP A 101 21.77 -13.64 -19.94
CA TRP A 101 22.15 -14.28 -18.69
C TRP A 101 23.44 -13.70 -18.08
N GLN A 102 24.47 -13.47 -18.88
CA GLN A 102 25.70 -12.82 -18.40
C GLN A 102 25.46 -11.37 -17.96
N ALA A 103 24.60 -10.62 -18.66
CA ALA A 103 24.21 -9.27 -18.26
C ALA A 103 23.43 -9.28 -16.94
N HIS A 104 22.50 -10.23 -16.77
CA HIS A 104 21.79 -10.45 -15.51
C HIS A 104 22.74 -10.77 -14.36
N ASN A 105 23.67 -11.70 -14.57
CA ASN A 105 24.66 -12.10 -13.58
C ASN A 105 25.59 -10.95 -13.17
N ALA A 106 25.96 -10.07 -14.11
CA ALA A 106 26.74 -8.88 -13.81
C ALA A 106 25.95 -7.92 -12.93
N LEU A 107 24.69 -7.66 -13.30
CA LEU A 107 23.81 -6.79 -12.54
C LEU A 107 23.53 -7.33 -11.13
N PHE A 108 23.36 -8.64 -10.98
CA PHE A 108 23.19 -9.28 -9.67
C PHE A 108 24.40 -9.07 -8.76
N ILE A 109 25.62 -9.24 -9.28
CA ILE A 109 26.85 -8.93 -8.51
C ILE A 109 26.87 -7.45 -8.13
N ILE A 110 26.59 -6.56 -9.09
CA ILE A 110 26.53 -5.11 -8.84
C ILE A 110 25.52 -4.80 -7.72
N CYS A 111 24.31 -5.34 -7.77
CA CYS A 111 23.26 -5.17 -6.78
C CYS A 111 23.73 -5.59 -5.36
N CYS A 112 24.34 -6.77 -5.25
CA CYS A 112 24.90 -7.28 -3.99
C CYS A 112 26.02 -6.36 -3.45
N LEU A 113 26.91 -5.87 -4.31
CA LEU A 113 27.97 -4.94 -3.91
C LEU A 113 27.38 -3.60 -3.47
N LEU A 114 26.50 -3.00 -4.27
CA LEU A 114 25.85 -1.71 -3.96
C LEU A 114 25.19 -1.73 -2.60
N LYS A 115 24.46 -2.80 -2.26
CA LYS A 115 23.84 -2.97 -0.95
C LYS A 115 24.86 -2.92 0.20
N VAL A 116 26.03 -3.55 0.03
CA VAL A 116 27.10 -3.51 1.05
C VAL A 116 27.75 -2.13 1.14
N PHE A 117 27.93 -1.44 0.01
CA PHE A 117 28.50 -0.11 0.01
C PHE A 117 27.54 0.88 0.69
N ILE A 118 26.28 0.94 0.26
CA ILE A 118 25.25 1.87 0.78
C ILE A 118 24.99 1.66 2.29
N SER A 119 25.09 0.43 2.79
CA SER A 119 24.90 0.15 4.23
C SER A 119 26.10 0.54 5.11
N ARG A 120 27.25 0.93 4.54
CA ARG A 120 28.50 1.12 5.29
C ARG A 120 29.15 2.49 5.18
N MET A 121 28.78 3.29 4.18
CA MET A 121 29.43 4.56 3.87
C MET A 121 28.40 5.61 3.50
N SER A 122 28.78 6.89 3.57
CA SER A 122 27.90 7.99 3.15
C SER A 122 27.77 8.06 1.61
N GLU A 123 26.82 8.84 1.10
CA GLU A 123 26.67 9.01 -0.36
C GLU A 123 27.90 9.67 -1.00
N GLU A 124 28.59 10.57 -0.29
CA GLU A 124 29.82 11.21 -0.75
C GLU A 124 30.98 10.20 -0.85
N GLU A 125 31.13 9.34 0.16
CA GLU A 125 32.11 8.25 0.15
C GLU A 125 31.79 7.24 -0.95
N LEU A 126 30.51 6.90 -1.13
CA LEU A 126 30.04 6.05 -2.21
C LEU A 126 30.48 6.61 -3.57
N GLN A 127 30.30 7.91 -3.81
CA GLN A 127 30.69 8.55 -5.07
C GLN A 127 32.18 8.38 -5.38
N LEU A 128 33.06 8.39 -4.37
CA LEU A 128 34.50 8.17 -4.55
C LEU A 128 34.83 6.77 -5.09
N HIS A 129 33.98 5.76 -4.81
CA HIS A 129 34.18 4.41 -5.31
C HIS A 129 33.82 4.22 -6.79
N PHE A 130 33.21 5.22 -7.43
CA PHE A 130 32.84 5.22 -8.85
C PHE A 130 33.75 6.08 -9.73
N THR A 131 34.66 6.86 -9.13
CA THR A 131 35.47 7.88 -9.82
C THR A 131 36.90 7.42 -10.13
N TYR A 132 37.20 6.12 -10.03
CA TYR A 132 38.55 5.63 -10.34
C TYR A 132 38.85 5.72 -11.84
N GLU A 133 39.73 6.65 -12.21
CA GLU A 133 40.41 6.69 -13.49
C GLU A 133 41.85 6.19 -13.34
N GLU A 134 42.26 5.27 -14.22
CA GLU A 134 43.65 4.89 -14.36
C GLU A 134 44.47 6.15 -14.68
N LYS A 135 45.55 6.41 -13.91
CA LYS A 135 46.35 7.64 -14.08
C LYS A 135 46.59 7.92 -15.57
N PRO A 136 46.25 9.12 -16.06
CA PRO A 136 46.37 9.39 -17.48
C PRO A 136 47.82 9.19 -17.89
N GLY A 137 48.04 8.29 -18.86
CA GLY A 137 49.22 8.37 -19.70
C GLY A 137 49.29 9.79 -20.29
N PRO A 138 50.47 10.23 -20.77
CA PRO A 138 50.74 11.63 -21.13
C PRO A 138 49.90 12.22 -22.30
N SER A 139 48.83 11.55 -22.71
CA SER A 139 47.95 11.90 -23.83
C SER A 139 46.46 12.10 -23.46
N SER A 140 46.02 11.93 -22.21
CA SER A 140 44.62 12.19 -21.83
C SER A 140 44.46 13.51 -21.09
N TYR A 141 44.53 14.62 -21.85
CA TYR A 141 44.08 15.93 -21.38
C TYR A 141 42.73 16.22 -22.04
N GLY A 142 41.64 16.07 -21.29
CA GLY A 142 40.33 16.60 -21.69
C GLY A 142 39.15 15.63 -21.79
N ALA A 143 39.25 14.39 -21.29
CA ALA A 143 38.05 13.58 -21.07
C ALA A 143 37.32 14.12 -19.83
N GLU A 144 36.05 14.53 -19.98
CA GLU A 144 35.17 14.80 -18.84
C GLU A 144 35.07 13.50 -18.02
N CYS A 145 35.30 13.57 -16.71
CA CYS A 145 35.19 12.41 -15.81
C CYS A 145 33.76 11.84 -15.94
N GLU A 146 33.63 10.63 -16.50
CA GLU A 146 32.34 10.00 -16.73
C GLU A 146 31.66 9.70 -15.39
N ASP A 147 30.47 10.28 -15.17
CA ASP A 147 29.68 10.01 -13.98
C ASP A 147 29.03 8.62 -14.07
N LEU A 148 29.76 7.62 -13.60
CA LEU A 148 29.37 6.22 -13.70
C LEU A 148 28.11 5.88 -12.89
N ILE A 149 27.80 6.65 -11.84
CA ILE A 149 26.55 6.48 -11.07
C ILE A 149 25.37 6.94 -11.92
N GLU A 150 25.44 8.14 -12.49
CA GLU A 150 24.36 8.65 -13.35
C GLU A 150 24.16 7.73 -14.58
N GLU A 151 25.26 7.24 -15.18
CA GLU A 151 25.18 6.32 -16.31
C GLU A 151 24.55 4.99 -15.93
N LEU A 152 24.91 4.40 -14.79
CA LEU A 152 24.29 3.16 -14.30
C LEU A 152 22.81 3.36 -14.00
N LEU A 153 22.42 4.42 -13.27
CA LEU A 153 21.01 4.72 -12.99
C LEU A 153 20.21 4.92 -14.28
N CYS A 154 20.73 5.68 -15.23
CA CYS A 154 20.11 5.91 -16.54
C CYS A 154 19.94 4.58 -17.30
N CYS A 155 20.97 3.73 -17.30
CA CYS A 155 20.95 2.40 -17.92
C CYS A 155 19.89 1.49 -17.29
N LEU A 156 19.75 1.46 -15.96
CA LEU A 156 18.73 0.67 -15.27
C LEU A 156 17.31 1.11 -15.65
N ILE A 157 17.07 2.42 -15.73
CA ILE A 157 15.78 2.97 -16.17
C ILE A 157 15.52 2.60 -17.63
N GLN A 158 16.51 2.77 -18.51
CA GLN A 158 16.41 2.38 -19.92
C GLN A 158 16.10 0.90 -20.07
N LEU A 159 16.77 0.02 -19.30
CA LEU A 159 16.51 -1.41 -19.29
C LEU A 159 15.03 -1.70 -18.98
N ILE A 160 14.49 -1.07 -17.94
CA ILE A 160 13.08 -1.25 -17.54
C ILE A 160 12.12 -0.73 -18.62
N VAL A 161 12.40 0.40 -19.28
CA VAL A 161 11.44 1.07 -20.17
C VAL A 161 11.61 0.80 -21.66
N GLU A 162 12.73 0.23 -22.09
CA GLU A 162 13.07 -0.03 -23.51
C GLU A 162 13.16 -1.50 -23.86
N ILE A 163 13.52 -2.35 -22.91
CA ILE A 163 13.62 -3.80 -23.16
C ILE A 163 12.24 -4.42 -23.00
N PRO A 164 11.74 -5.18 -23.99
CA PRO A 164 10.46 -5.84 -23.87
C PRO A 164 10.51 -6.90 -22.76
N LEU A 165 9.44 -6.96 -21.97
CA LEU A 165 9.25 -8.01 -20.97
C LEU A 165 8.87 -9.31 -21.68
N LEU A 166 9.79 -10.26 -21.67
CA LEU A 166 9.70 -11.62 -22.22
C LEU A 166 10.22 -12.58 -21.16
N ASP A 167 9.94 -13.88 -21.29
CA ASP A 167 10.48 -14.88 -20.36
C ASP A 167 11.99 -14.73 -20.18
N ILE A 168 12.73 -14.61 -21.28
CA ILE A 168 14.21 -14.50 -21.28
C ILE A 168 14.74 -13.21 -20.63
N THR A 169 13.97 -12.12 -20.63
CA THR A 169 14.34 -10.81 -20.07
C THR A 169 13.70 -10.53 -18.71
N TYR A 170 12.86 -11.44 -18.20
CA TYR A 170 12.15 -11.27 -16.94
C TYR A 170 13.11 -11.09 -15.76
N SER A 171 14.11 -11.97 -15.63
CA SER A 171 15.04 -11.95 -14.50
C SER A 171 15.91 -10.70 -14.47
N ILE A 172 16.39 -10.21 -15.62
CA ILE A 172 17.17 -8.98 -15.68
C ILE A 172 16.31 -7.74 -15.42
N SER A 173 15.04 -7.76 -15.82
CA SER A 173 14.08 -6.68 -15.51
C SER A 173 13.78 -6.62 -14.01
N LEU A 174 13.57 -7.78 -13.38
CA LEU A 174 13.39 -7.88 -11.92
C LEU A 174 14.64 -7.41 -11.17
N GLU A 175 15.83 -7.80 -11.61
CA GLU A 175 17.09 -7.37 -11.01
C GLU A 175 17.32 -5.86 -11.18
N ALA A 176 16.93 -5.26 -12.31
CA ALA A 176 17.03 -3.83 -12.53
C ALA A 176 16.12 -3.01 -11.60
N VAL A 177 14.87 -3.44 -11.43
CA VAL A 177 13.94 -2.83 -10.45
C VAL A 177 14.50 -2.98 -9.03
N THR A 178 15.01 -4.16 -8.69
CA THR A 178 15.61 -4.44 -7.37
C THR A 178 16.84 -3.58 -7.11
N THR A 179 17.70 -3.39 -8.12
CA THR A 179 18.90 -2.56 -8.01
C THR A 179 18.56 -1.09 -7.80
N LEU A 180 17.49 -0.57 -8.43
CA LEU A 180 17.02 0.80 -8.17
C LEU A 180 16.50 0.97 -6.74
N ILE A 181 15.79 -0.04 -6.18
CA ILE A 181 15.39 -0.04 -4.77
C ILE A 181 16.63 -0.01 -3.86
N VAL A 182 17.67 -0.79 -4.18
CA VAL A 182 18.94 -0.81 -3.43
C VAL A 182 19.61 0.57 -3.45
N PHE A 183 19.68 1.23 -4.61
CA PHE A 183 20.19 2.61 -4.70
C PHE A 183 19.45 3.59 -3.78
N LEU A 184 18.13 3.48 -3.73
CA LEU A 184 17.28 4.34 -2.90
C LEU A 184 17.30 3.96 -1.40
N SER A 185 17.85 2.80 -1.05
CA SER A 185 17.82 2.27 0.33
C SER A 185 18.69 3.03 1.33
N CYS A 186 19.45 4.04 0.88
CA CYS A 186 20.19 4.96 1.74
C CYS A 186 19.31 5.57 2.84
N GLN A 187 18.02 5.81 2.55
CA GLN A 187 17.04 6.32 3.51
C GLN A 187 16.81 5.39 4.72
N LEU A 188 16.99 4.06 4.58
CA LEU A 188 16.80 3.11 5.70
C LEU A 188 17.83 3.31 6.83
N PHE A 189 19.03 3.78 6.47
CA PHE A 189 20.16 3.93 7.38
C PHE A 189 20.21 5.31 8.04
N HIS A 190 19.22 6.16 7.79
CA HIS A 190 19.11 7.50 8.37
C HIS A 190 17.80 7.61 9.14
N LYS A 191 17.88 8.19 10.35
CA LYS A 191 16.70 8.51 11.17
C LYS A 191 15.91 9.68 10.58
N GLU A 192 16.61 10.64 9.99
CA GLU A 192 16.02 11.82 9.37
C GLU A 192 15.70 11.58 7.89
N ILE A 193 14.73 12.33 7.36
CA ILE A 193 14.36 12.26 5.94
C ILE A 193 15.45 12.93 5.10
N LEU A 194 15.95 12.20 4.11
CA LEU A 194 16.97 12.67 3.18
C LEU A 194 16.34 13.63 2.15
N ARG A 195 16.55 14.94 2.37
CA ARG A 195 16.10 16.00 1.45
C ARG A 195 17.09 16.27 0.30
N GLU A 196 18.38 16.02 0.53
CA GLU A 196 19.48 16.33 -0.40
C GLU A 196 20.29 15.09 -0.78
N SER A 197 19.65 14.03 -1.28
CA SER A 197 20.38 12.82 -1.72
C SER A 197 20.97 12.97 -3.12
N ILE A 198 22.21 12.49 -3.29
CA ILE A 198 22.90 12.46 -4.59
C ILE A 198 22.12 11.58 -5.58
N ILE A 199 21.64 10.43 -5.12
CA ILE A 199 20.84 9.50 -5.93
C ILE A 199 19.49 10.14 -6.34
N HIS A 200 18.81 10.82 -5.42
CA HIS A 200 17.57 11.55 -5.74
C HIS A 200 17.81 12.60 -6.83
N ARG A 201 18.93 13.33 -6.76
CA ARG A 201 19.29 14.33 -7.76
C ARG A 201 19.45 13.72 -9.15
N TYR A 202 20.16 12.60 -9.29
CA TYR A 202 20.33 11.93 -10.59
C TYR A 202 19.01 11.38 -11.15
N LEU A 203 18.10 10.91 -10.30
CA LEU A 203 16.81 10.38 -10.74
C LEU A 203 15.83 11.49 -11.16
N MET A 204 15.80 12.59 -10.42
CA MET A 204 14.85 13.70 -10.63
C MET A 204 15.35 14.76 -11.60
N HIS A 205 16.63 14.77 -11.97
CA HIS A 205 17.24 15.74 -12.88
C HIS A 205 18.12 15.04 -13.92
N GLY A 206 18.81 15.81 -14.77
CA GLY A 206 19.85 15.29 -15.65
C GLY A 206 19.33 14.25 -16.66
N ARG A 207 20.11 13.17 -16.83
CA ARG A 207 19.89 12.17 -17.88
C ARG A 207 18.69 11.24 -17.64
N CYS A 208 18.23 11.10 -16.40
CA CYS A 208 17.12 10.21 -16.06
C CYS A 208 15.75 10.85 -16.28
N LEU A 209 15.65 12.17 -16.11
CA LEU A 209 14.39 12.94 -16.16
C LEU A 209 13.52 12.69 -17.42
N PRO A 210 14.07 12.54 -18.65
CA PRO A 210 13.26 12.26 -19.84
C PRO A 210 12.49 10.93 -19.78
N TYR A 211 12.91 9.98 -18.94
CA TYR A 211 12.31 8.66 -18.83
C TYR A 211 11.20 8.56 -17.78
N THR A 212 11.01 9.58 -16.93
CA THR A 212 10.07 9.57 -15.78
C THR A 212 8.70 8.99 -16.13
N SER A 213 8.01 9.54 -17.13
CA SER A 213 6.66 9.09 -17.50
C SER A 213 6.64 7.67 -18.02
N ARG A 214 7.68 7.27 -18.77
CA ARG A 214 7.80 5.91 -19.28
C ARG A 214 8.05 4.93 -18.14
N LEU A 215 8.88 5.30 -17.16
CA LEU A 215 9.16 4.48 -15.99
C LEU A 215 7.90 4.27 -15.14
N VAL A 216 7.21 5.35 -14.74
CA VAL A 216 5.96 5.25 -13.98
C VAL A 216 4.92 4.42 -14.73
N LYS A 217 4.78 4.64 -16.04
CA LYS A 217 3.87 3.86 -16.89
C LYS A 217 4.24 2.37 -16.90
N THR A 218 5.51 2.02 -17.07
CA THR A 218 5.96 0.62 -17.09
C THR A 218 5.78 -0.05 -15.74
N LEU A 219 6.11 0.61 -14.63
CA LEU A 219 5.93 0.05 -13.28
C LEU A 219 4.44 -0.22 -12.99
N LEU A 220 3.55 0.70 -13.38
CA LEU A 220 2.10 0.48 -13.31
C LEU A 220 1.64 -0.66 -14.23
N TYR A 221 2.20 -0.81 -15.43
CA TYR A 221 1.88 -1.96 -16.29
C TYR A 221 2.31 -3.29 -15.68
N ASN A 222 3.47 -3.36 -15.04
CA ASN A 222 3.91 -4.56 -14.33
C ASN A 222 2.92 -4.92 -13.20
N PHE A 223 2.50 -3.93 -12.42
CA PHE A 223 1.45 -4.09 -11.40
C PHE A 223 0.11 -4.55 -12.00
N ILE A 224 -0.29 -3.99 -13.14
CA ILE A 224 -1.56 -4.34 -13.79
C ILE A 224 -1.54 -5.76 -14.35
N ARG A 225 -0.43 -6.16 -14.98
CA ARG A 225 -0.36 -7.44 -15.71
C ARG A 225 -0.13 -8.65 -14.82
N GLN A 226 0.50 -8.44 -13.66
CA GLN A 226 0.81 -9.52 -12.71
C GLN A 226 1.50 -10.72 -13.39
N GLU A 227 2.44 -10.46 -14.31
CA GLU A 227 3.15 -11.53 -15.05
C GLU A 227 3.90 -12.44 -14.07
N ARG A 228 3.68 -13.76 -14.21
CA ARG A 228 4.29 -14.76 -13.34
C ARG A 228 5.75 -14.96 -13.69
N SER A 229 6.55 -15.33 -12.69
CA SER A 229 7.94 -15.72 -12.93
C SER A 229 8.00 -16.92 -13.90
N PRO A 230 8.88 -16.90 -14.91
CA PRO A 230 9.14 -18.07 -15.76
C PRO A 230 9.58 -19.27 -14.91
N PRO A 231 9.22 -20.51 -15.30
CA PRO A 231 9.56 -21.71 -14.55
C PRO A 231 11.08 -21.96 -14.53
N PRO A 232 11.64 -22.46 -13.41
CA PRO A 232 13.05 -22.81 -13.32
C PRO A 232 13.39 -23.87 -14.36
N GLY A 233 14.27 -23.53 -15.31
CA GLY A 233 14.64 -24.36 -16.46
C GLY A 233 14.38 -23.72 -17.83
N ALA A 234 13.56 -22.67 -17.92
CA ALA A 234 13.43 -21.87 -19.15
C ALA A 234 14.70 -21.08 -19.51
N HIS A 235 15.60 -20.89 -18.54
CA HIS A 235 16.84 -20.11 -18.66
C HIS A 235 18.13 -20.93 -18.59
N VAL A 236 18.05 -22.22 -18.25
CA VAL A 236 19.24 -23.05 -18.04
C VAL A 236 19.48 -23.84 -19.30
N PHE A 237 20.65 -23.66 -19.91
CA PHE A 237 21.20 -24.59 -20.90
C PHE A 237 21.06 -26.00 -20.32
N GLN A 238 20.15 -26.82 -20.85
CA GLN A 238 20.26 -28.26 -20.68
C GLN A 238 21.64 -28.63 -21.24
N GLN A 239 22.56 -29.03 -20.37
CA GLN A 239 23.74 -29.77 -20.80
C GLN A 239 23.20 -30.94 -21.62
N GLN A 240 23.51 -30.92 -22.92
CA GLN A 240 23.34 -32.08 -23.78
C GLN A 240 24.22 -33.18 -23.18
N THR A 241 23.62 -34.07 -22.38
CA THR A 241 24.13 -35.42 -22.30
C THR A 241 23.82 -36.09 -23.63
N ASP A 242 24.89 -36.41 -24.36
CA ASP A 242 24.87 -37.09 -25.64
C ASP A 242 23.84 -38.24 -25.68
N GLY A 243 22.92 -38.17 -26.65
CA GLY A 243 22.13 -39.32 -27.08
C GLY A 243 20.67 -39.05 -27.43
N GLY A 244 20.42 -38.62 -28.67
CA GLY A 244 19.17 -38.96 -29.37
C GLY A 244 18.18 -37.84 -29.66
N GLY A 245 18.33 -37.23 -30.85
CA GLY A 245 17.26 -37.02 -31.85
C GLY A 245 15.88 -36.47 -31.45
N LEU A 246 15.62 -35.24 -31.92
CA LEU A 246 14.44 -34.86 -32.72
C LEU A 246 13.06 -35.32 -32.18
N LEU A 247 12.44 -34.52 -31.28
CA LEU A 247 10.97 -34.35 -31.10
C LEU A 247 10.63 -33.52 -29.82
N TYR A 248 11.00 -32.23 -29.76
CA TYR A 248 10.52 -31.33 -28.70
C TYR A 248 10.01 -29.99 -29.26
N GLY A 249 9.04 -30.09 -30.17
CA GLY A 249 8.39 -28.93 -30.80
C GLY A 249 6.87 -28.85 -30.66
N ILE A 250 6.19 -29.79 -29.97
CA ILE A 250 4.70 -29.82 -29.95
C ILE A 250 4.09 -30.31 -28.61
N ALA A 251 4.77 -30.14 -27.47
CA ALA A 251 4.27 -30.66 -26.18
C ALA A 251 4.11 -29.63 -25.05
N SER A 252 3.93 -28.33 -25.34
CA SER A 252 3.61 -27.33 -24.31
C SER A 252 2.13 -27.31 -23.88
N GLY A 253 1.36 -28.37 -24.18
CA GLY A 253 -0.10 -28.40 -23.97
C GLY A 253 -0.64 -29.39 -22.94
N VAL A 254 0.19 -30.24 -22.30
CA VAL A 254 -0.36 -31.34 -21.46
C VAL A 254 0.39 -31.59 -20.14
N ALA A 255 1.42 -30.83 -19.80
CA ALA A 255 2.19 -31.05 -18.57
C ALA A 255 1.62 -30.37 -17.31
N THR A 256 0.49 -29.67 -17.41
CA THR A 256 -0.23 -29.10 -16.24
C THR A 256 -0.98 -30.15 -15.40
N GLY A 257 -1.06 -31.40 -15.86
CA GLY A 257 -1.83 -32.47 -15.18
C GLY A 257 -1.03 -33.47 -14.33
N LEU A 258 0.30 -33.39 -14.28
CA LEU A 258 1.12 -34.44 -13.64
C LEU A 258 1.82 -34.03 -12.34
N TRP A 259 1.74 -32.76 -11.93
CA TRP A 259 2.23 -32.33 -10.61
C TRP A 259 1.22 -32.53 -9.48
N THR A 260 -0.03 -32.89 -9.78
CA THR A 260 -1.07 -33.17 -8.77
C THR A 260 -0.99 -34.59 -8.19
N VAL A 261 -0.16 -35.49 -8.75
CA VAL A 261 -0.19 -36.93 -8.41
C VAL A 261 0.97 -37.38 -7.50
N PHE A 262 1.97 -36.54 -7.19
CA PHE A 262 3.09 -36.93 -6.31
C PHE A 262 3.10 -36.34 -4.88
N THR A 263 2.00 -35.73 -4.43
CA THR A 263 1.82 -35.29 -3.02
C THR A 263 0.70 -36.03 -2.29
N LEU A 264 0.37 -37.26 -2.71
CA LEU A 264 -0.59 -38.13 -2.03
C LEU A 264 0.16 -39.21 -1.23
N GLY A 265 0.81 -38.77 -0.14
CA GLY A 265 1.60 -39.65 0.72
C GLY A 265 2.25 -38.95 1.91
N GLY A 266 1.49 -38.19 2.69
CA GLY A 266 2.02 -37.52 3.88
C GLY A 266 0.93 -36.83 4.68
N VAL A 267 0.36 -37.54 5.64
CA VAL A 267 -0.64 -37.02 6.58
C VAL A 267 0.01 -35.97 7.48
N GLY A 268 -0.50 -34.74 7.44
CA GLY A 268 -0.34 -33.76 8.53
C GLY A 268 0.84 -32.79 8.42
N SER A 269 0.77 -31.86 7.48
CA SER A 269 1.23 -30.49 7.73
C SER A 269 0.45 -29.53 6.83
N LYS A 270 -0.29 -28.60 7.42
CA LYS A 270 -0.92 -27.50 6.70
C LYS A 270 0.20 -26.59 6.20
N ALA A 271 0.71 -26.84 5.00
CA ALA A 271 1.47 -25.84 4.26
C ALA A 271 0.54 -24.65 4.05
N SER A 272 0.90 -23.54 4.68
CA SER A 272 0.27 -22.22 4.55
C SER A 272 -0.04 -21.91 3.09
N ALA A 273 -1.22 -21.33 2.84
CA ALA A 273 -1.68 -20.81 1.55
C ALA A 273 -0.87 -19.60 1.03
N GLN A 274 0.42 -19.49 1.38
CA GLN A 274 1.32 -18.39 1.02
C GLN A 274 2.15 -18.65 -0.24
N LEU A 275 2.04 -19.83 -0.86
CA LEU A 275 2.71 -20.17 -2.13
C LEU A 275 1.84 -19.93 -3.37
N GLU A 276 0.64 -19.38 -3.21
CA GLU A 276 -0.26 -19.07 -4.32
C GLU A 276 0.04 -17.66 -4.89
N GLN A 277 0.54 -17.63 -6.13
CA GLN A 277 0.59 -16.46 -7.05
C GLN A 277 1.72 -15.42 -6.85
N CYS A 278 2.99 -15.84 -6.83
CA CYS A 278 4.08 -14.85 -6.89
C CYS A 278 4.25 -14.29 -8.32
N SER A 279 3.98 -12.99 -8.46
CA SER A 279 4.45 -12.15 -9.58
C SER A 279 5.50 -11.15 -9.05
N PRO A 280 6.74 -11.58 -8.74
CA PRO A 280 7.74 -10.77 -8.06
C PRO A 280 8.03 -9.43 -8.72
N LEU A 281 8.03 -9.40 -10.06
CA LEU A 281 8.26 -8.16 -10.81
C LEU A 281 7.14 -7.15 -10.58
N ALA A 282 5.89 -7.59 -10.51
CA ALA A 282 4.75 -6.73 -10.21
C ALA A 282 4.86 -6.13 -8.81
N SER A 283 5.17 -6.97 -7.80
CA SER A 283 5.35 -6.53 -6.41
C SER A 283 6.53 -5.56 -6.25
N GLN A 284 7.71 -5.90 -6.81
CA GLN A 284 8.88 -5.03 -6.76
C GLN A 284 8.66 -3.73 -7.55
N SER A 285 7.95 -3.78 -8.68
CA SER A 285 7.62 -2.57 -9.45
C SER A 285 6.71 -1.63 -8.67
N LEU A 286 5.74 -2.18 -7.95
CA LEU A 286 4.86 -1.40 -7.07
C LEU A 286 5.65 -0.76 -5.92
N LEU A 287 6.54 -1.53 -5.27
CA LEU A 287 7.41 -1.01 -4.21
C LEU A 287 8.31 0.12 -4.72
N LEU A 288 8.99 -0.07 -5.86
CA LEU A 288 9.81 0.98 -6.48
C LEU A 288 8.97 2.21 -6.83
N LEU A 289 7.77 2.03 -7.39
CA LEU A 289 6.86 3.13 -7.72
C LEU A 289 6.50 3.94 -6.46
N LEU A 290 6.16 3.27 -5.36
CA LEU A 290 5.83 3.91 -4.10
C LEU A 290 7.02 4.69 -3.53
N VAL A 291 8.25 4.15 -3.60
CA VAL A 291 9.46 4.86 -3.18
C VAL A 291 9.67 6.11 -4.04
N LEU A 292 9.66 5.98 -5.37
CA LEU A 292 9.87 7.09 -6.31
C LEU A 292 8.83 8.21 -6.14
N ALA A 293 7.57 7.85 -5.92
CA ALA A 293 6.48 8.81 -5.75
C ALA A 293 6.54 9.58 -4.42
N ASN A 294 7.20 8.99 -3.41
CA ASN A 294 7.33 9.56 -2.08
C ASN A 294 8.71 10.18 -1.81
N LEU A 295 9.60 10.27 -2.80
CA LEU A 295 10.79 11.11 -2.71
C LEU A 295 10.38 12.56 -2.39
N THR A 296 11.19 13.23 -1.56
CA THR A 296 10.99 14.63 -1.21
C THR A 296 11.15 15.53 -2.43
N ASP A 297 10.39 16.63 -2.45
CA ASP A 297 10.60 17.67 -3.45
C ASP A 297 12.02 18.28 -3.29
N ALA A 298 12.63 18.66 -4.40
CA ALA A 298 13.83 19.48 -4.37
C ALA A 298 13.44 20.96 -4.18
N PRO A 299 14.34 21.84 -3.68
CA PRO A 299 14.01 23.20 -3.25
C PRO A 299 13.20 24.03 -4.25
N ASP A 300 13.46 23.86 -5.56
CA ASP A 300 12.81 24.60 -6.64
C ASP A 300 12.05 23.71 -7.64
N THR A 301 12.07 22.39 -7.44
CA THR A 301 11.50 21.42 -8.39
C THR A 301 10.69 20.33 -7.68
N PRO A 302 9.38 20.22 -7.95
CA PRO A 302 8.56 19.15 -7.40
C PRO A 302 8.95 17.79 -7.94
N ASN A 303 8.68 16.73 -7.17
CA ASN A 303 9.00 15.35 -7.53
C ASN A 303 8.32 14.96 -8.88
N PRO A 304 9.11 14.67 -9.95
CA PRO A 304 8.56 14.41 -11.28
C PRO A 304 7.79 13.09 -11.36
N TYR A 305 8.12 12.09 -10.53
CA TYR A 305 7.38 10.82 -10.46
C TYR A 305 6.00 11.02 -9.84
N ARG A 306 5.91 11.84 -8.78
CA ARG A 306 4.63 12.25 -8.17
C ARG A 306 3.78 13.02 -9.18
N GLN A 307 4.37 13.95 -9.93
CA GLN A 307 3.68 14.68 -10.99
C GLN A 307 3.15 13.76 -12.11
N ALA A 308 3.90 12.71 -12.46
CA ALA A 308 3.46 11.72 -13.43
C ALA A 308 2.23 10.94 -12.93
N ILE A 309 2.21 10.54 -11.64
CA ILE A 309 1.06 9.87 -11.00
C ILE A 309 -0.17 10.79 -10.97
N MET A 310 0.01 12.08 -10.66
CA MET A 310 -1.07 13.06 -10.60
C MET A 310 -1.73 13.34 -11.96
N SER A 311 -1.02 13.12 -13.07
CA SER A 311 -1.40 13.69 -14.38
C SER A 311 -1.81 12.69 -15.44
N PHE A 312 -1.60 11.38 -15.25
CA PHE A 312 -1.97 10.40 -16.26
C PHE A 312 -3.49 10.28 -16.44
N LYS A 313 -3.89 9.93 -17.67
CA LYS A 313 -5.29 9.90 -18.13
C LYS A 313 -5.70 8.52 -18.64
N ASN A 314 -7.00 8.33 -18.89
CA ASN A 314 -7.49 7.08 -19.45
C ASN A 314 -7.10 6.98 -20.94
N THR A 315 -6.75 5.79 -21.40
CA THR A 315 -6.55 5.50 -22.84
C THR A 315 -7.77 5.80 -23.71
N GLN A 316 -8.96 5.84 -23.12
CA GLN A 316 -10.21 6.15 -23.83
C GLN A 316 -10.52 7.66 -23.89
N ASP A 317 -9.75 8.50 -23.17
CA ASP A 317 -9.92 9.94 -23.21
C ASP A 317 -9.36 10.49 -24.52
N ASN A 318 -10.24 10.74 -25.49
CA ASN A 318 -9.90 11.30 -26.80
C ASN A 318 -9.51 12.79 -26.74
N THR A 319 -9.45 13.41 -25.56
CA THR A 319 -8.96 14.77 -25.43
C THR A 319 -7.49 14.78 -25.86
N ALA A 320 -7.16 15.52 -26.92
CA ALA A 320 -5.78 15.75 -27.31
C ALA A 320 -4.96 16.14 -26.07
N PHE A 321 -3.72 15.65 -25.95
CA PHE A 321 -2.80 16.10 -24.91
C PHE A 321 -2.56 17.60 -25.07
N SER A 322 -3.43 18.42 -24.47
CA SER A 322 -3.23 19.85 -24.32
C SER A 322 -2.33 20.14 -23.11
N SER A 323 -1.67 19.13 -22.56
CA SER A 323 -1.02 19.22 -21.26
C SER A 323 0.27 20.02 -21.36
N SER A 324 0.28 21.17 -20.70
CA SER A 324 1.48 21.87 -20.26
C SER A 324 2.37 21.03 -19.34
N ASN A 325 1.88 19.88 -18.84
CA ASN A 325 2.62 18.97 -17.99
C ASN A 325 3.52 18.03 -18.83
N PRO A 326 4.86 18.11 -18.69
CA PRO A 326 5.80 17.30 -19.45
C PRO A 326 5.75 15.81 -19.07
N HIS A 327 5.11 15.46 -17.96
CA HIS A 327 5.10 14.10 -17.43
C HIS A 327 3.81 13.30 -17.69
N ALA A 328 2.85 13.84 -18.46
CA ALA A 328 1.57 13.19 -18.71
C ALA A 328 1.67 11.97 -19.66
N PHE A 329 0.90 10.91 -19.38
CA PHE A 329 0.76 9.74 -20.24
C PHE A 329 -0.65 9.11 -20.09
N GLN A 330 -0.91 8.01 -20.81
CA GLN A 330 -2.19 7.28 -20.76
C GLN A 330 -2.03 5.84 -20.28
N ILE A 331 -3.01 5.37 -19.48
CA ILE A 331 -3.19 3.99 -19.02
C ILE A 331 -4.66 3.57 -19.19
N ASN A 332 -4.91 2.27 -19.40
CA ASN A 332 -6.25 1.73 -19.38
C ASN A 332 -6.80 1.69 -17.94
N PHE A 333 -7.77 2.55 -17.64
CA PHE A 333 -8.32 2.64 -16.28
C PHE A 333 -9.09 1.40 -15.86
N ASN A 334 -9.69 0.66 -16.79
CA ASN A 334 -10.38 -0.58 -16.44
C ASN A 334 -9.39 -1.65 -15.95
N SER A 335 -8.27 -1.84 -16.66
CA SER A 335 -7.23 -2.77 -16.23
C SER A 335 -6.58 -2.35 -14.90
N LEU A 336 -6.35 -1.04 -14.70
CA LEU A 336 -5.85 -0.52 -13.43
C LEU A 336 -6.84 -0.77 -12.27
N TYR A 337 -8.12 -0.50 -12.50
CA TYR A 337 -9.18 -0.72 -11.51
C TYR A 337 -9.30 -2.20 -11.13
N THR A 338 -9.32 -3.10 -12.11
CA THR A 338 -9.35 -4.56 -11.85
C THR A 338 -8.15 -5.02 -11.03
N ALA A 339 -6.94 -4.58 -11.38
CA ALA A 339 -5.74 -4.90 -10.62
C ALA A 339 -5.79 -4.37 -9.18
N LEU A 340 -6.28 -3.14 -8.97
CA LEU A 340 -6.48 -2.59 -7.63
C LEU A 340 -7.45 -3.43 -6.81
N CYS A 341 -8.60 -3.82 -7.38
CA CYS A 341 -9.58 -4.69 -6.69
C CYS A 341 -8.97 -6.05 -6.30
N GLU A 342 -8.26 -6.70 -7.22
CA GLU A 342 -7.68 -8.04 -6.98
C GLU A 342 -6.56 -8.00 -5.93
N GLN A 343 -5.77 -6.93 -5.89
CA GLN A 343 -4.60 -6.81 -5.01
C GLN A 343 -4.89 -6.08 -3.69
N GLN A 344 -6.13 -5.62 -3.45
CA GLN A 344 -6.51 -4.74 -2.33
C GLN A 344 -6.30 -5.33 -0.93
N LYS A 345 -5.96 -6.62 -0.80
CA LYS A 345 -5.57 -7.25 0.47
C LYS A 345 -4.15 -6.87 0.90
N SER A 346 -3.33 -6.37 -0.02
CA SER A 346 -1.95 -5.96 0.24
C SER A 346 -1.86 -4.50 0.66
N ASP A 347 -0.96 -4.19 1.60
CA ASP A 347 -0.70 -2.85 2.10
C ASP A 347 -0.21 -1.91 0.98
N GLN A 348 0.62 -2.43 0.06
CA GLN A 348 1.16 -1.68 -1.07
C GLN A 348 0.06 -1.25 -2.05
N ALA A 349 -0.88 -2.15 -2.37
CA ALA A 349 -1.99 -1.81 -3.26
C ALA A 349 -2.95 -0.82 -2.59
N THR A 350 -3.20 -0.96 -1.28
CA THR A 350 -3.97 0.02 -0.52
C THR A 350 -3.32 1.40 -0.55
N LEU A 351 -1.99 1.49 -0.38
CA LEU A 351 -1.29 2.77 -0.46
C LEU A 351 -1.32 3.37 -1.87
N LEU A 352 -1.17 2.55 -2.92
CA LEU A 352 -1.33 3.02 -4.30
C LEU A 352 -2.75 3.55 -4.55
N LEU A 353 -3.78 2.84 -4.08
CA LEU A 353 -5.17 3.28 -4.20
C LEU A 353 -5.38 4.64 -3.52
N TYR A 354 -4.84 4.81 -2.31
CA TYR A 354 -4.84 6.09 -1.61
C TYR A 354 -4.23 7.20 -2.48
N MET A 355 -3.00 7.02 -2.96
CA MET A 355 -2.30 8.03 -3.77
C MET A 355 -3.11 8.39 -5.02
N LEU A 356 -3.68 7.39 -5.70
CA LEU A 356 -4.48 7.61 -6.91
C LEU A 356 -5.79 8.36 -6.63
N LEU A 357 -6.52 7.99 -5.58
CA LEU A 357 -7.77 8.67 -5.22
C LEU A 357 -7.54 10.09 -4.71
N HIS A 358 -6.47 10.31 -3.95
CA HIS A 358 -6.16 11.61 -3.39
C HIS A 358 -5.59 12.56 -4.46
N GLN A 359 -4.61 12.08 -5.25
CA GLN A 359 -3.76 12.93 -6.08
C GLN A 359 -4.13 12.92 -7.58
N ASN A 360 -4.80 11.89 -8.10
CA ASN A 360 -5.22 11.82 -9.51
C ASN A 360 -6.75 11.92 -9.65
N SER A 361 -7.21 13.12 -10.00
CA SER A 361 -8.65 13.42 -10.14
C SER A 361 -9.33 12.62 -11.25
N ASN A 362 -8.61 12.23 -12.31
CA ASN A 362 -9.15 11.41 -13.40
C ASN A 362 -9.47 10.00 -12.88
N VAL A 363 -8.52 9.39 -12.15
CA VAL A 363 -8.71 8.05 -11.57
C VAL A 363 -9.80 8.09 -10.50
N ARG A 364 -9.82 9.09 -9.62
CA ARG A 364 -10.89 9.25 -8.62
C ARG A 364 -12.27 9.29 -9.28
N THR A 365 -12.43 10.12 -10.31
CA THR A 365 -13.70 10.25 -11.04
C THR A 365 -14.11 8.92 -11.68
N TYR A 366 -13.15 8.20 -12.26
CA TYR A 366 -13.40 6.89 -12.86
C TYR A 366 -13.85 5.86 -11.82
N VAL A 367 -13.19 5.79 -10.65
CA VAL A 367 -13.55 4.87 -9.56
C VAL A 367 -14.95 5.17 -9.03
N LEU A 368 -15.29 6.43 -8.79
CA LEU A 368 -16.62 6.84 -8.31
C LEU A 368 -17.75 6.55 -9.31
N ALA A 369 -17.43 6.44 -10.60
CA ALA A 369 -18.40 6.12 -11.65
C ALA A 369 -18.61 4.60 -11.86
N ARG A 370 -17.90 3.74 -11.13
CA ARG A 370 -18.00 2.27 -11.29
C ARG A 370 -19.30 1.72 -10.69
N THR A 371 -19.88 0.74 -11.37
CA THR A 371 -21.08 0.02 -10.93
C THR A 371 -20.78 -1.20 -10.07
N ASP A 372 -19.54 -1.67 -10.09
CA ASP A 372 -19.02 -2.86 -9.41
C ASP A 372 -18.11 -2.49 -8.22
N ILE A 373 -18.42 -1.36 -7.57
CA ILE A 373 -17.62 -0.74 -6.51
C ILE A 373 -17.43 -1.64 -5.28
N GLU A 374 -18.31 -2.63 -5.08
CA GLU A 374 -18.18 -3.65 -4.05
C GLU A 374 -16.89 -4.45 -4.15
N ASN A 375 -16.35 -4.66 -5.36
CA ASN A 375 -15.09 -5.38 -5.54
C ASN A 375 -13.89 -4.62 -4.94
N LEU A 376 -14.01 -3.30 -4.81
CA LEU A 376 -12.99 -2.44 -4.19
C LEU A 376 -13.29 -2.23 -2.69
N VAL A 377 -14.54 -1.94 -2.34
CA VAL A 377 -14.91 -1.56 -0.97
C VAL A 377 -14.93 -2.77 -0.03
N LEU A 378 -15.34 -3.97 -0.48
CA LEU A 378 -15.41 -5.14 0.38
C LEU A 378 -14.05 -5.53 1.01
N PRO A 379 -12.94 -5.65 0.24
CA PRO A 379 -11.63 -5.89 0.84
C PRO A 379 -11.21 -4.81 1.84
N ILE A 380 -11.54 -3.54 1.59
CA ILE A 380 -11.25 -2.42 2.51
C ILE A 380 -12.02 -2.58 3.83
N LEU A 381 -13.29 -2.98 3.76
CA LEU A 381 -14.08 -3.28 4.94
C LEU A 381 -13.54 -4.49 5.72
N GLU A 382 -13.04 -5.51 5.04
CA GLU A 382 -12.40 -6.67 5.67
C GLU A 382 -11.11 -6.28 6.41
N ILE A 383 -10.30 -5.37 5.85
CA ILE A 383 -9.11 -4.79 6.54
C ILE A 383 -9.53 -4.12 7.85
N LEU A 384 -10.56 -3.25 7.82
CA LEU A 384 -11.02 -2.54 9.01
C LEU A 384 -11.71 -3.44 10.03
N TYR A 385 -12.35 -4.51 9.57
CA TYR A 385 -13.00 -5.49 10.43
C TYR A 385 -11.97 -6.30 11.24
N HIS A 386 -10.83 -6.64 10.62
CA HIS A 386 -9.69 -7.36 11.21
C HIS A 386 -8.59 -6.42 11.74
N VAL A 387 -8.96 -5.24 12.26
CA VAL A 387 -8.01 -4.23 12.79
C VAL A 387 -6.98 -4.76 13.79
N GLU A 388 -7.29 -5.84 14.52
CA GLU A 388 -6.37 -6.46 15.49
C GLU A 388 -5.28 -7.35 14.87
N GLU A 389 -5.45 -7.73 13.60
CA GLU A 389 -4.52 -8.58 12.85
C GLU A 389 -3.71 -7.79 11.81
N ARG A 390 -3.87 -6.46 11.77
CA ARG A 390 -3.31 -5.57 10.75
C ARG A 390 -2.42 -4.52 11.37
N ASN A 391 -1.42 -4.09 10.59
CA ASN A 391 -0.60 -2.92 10.93
C ASN A 391 -1.50 -1.67 11.03
N SER A 392 -1.25 -0.82 12.04
CA SER A 392 -1.96 0.45 12.23
C SER A 392 -1.92 1.34 10.97
N HIS A 393 -0.80 1.39 10.26
CA HIS A 393 -0.66 2.17 9.03
C HIS A 393 -1.60 1.66 7.92
N HIS A 394 -1.75 0.34 7.77
CA HIS A 394 -2.67 -0.25 6.79
C HIS A 394 -4.13 0.10 7.11
N VAL A 395 -4.48 0.04 8.41
CA VAL A 395 -5.81 0.42 8.91
C VAL A 395 -6.08 1.91 8.64
N TYR A 396 -5.12 2.79 8.88
CA TYR A 396 -5.26 4.22 8.57
C TYR A 396 -5.49 4.45 7.08
N MET A 397 -4.70 3.82 6.20
CA MET A 397 -4.89 3.96 4.75
C MET A 397 -6.28 3.49 4.31
N ALA A 398 -6.73 2.33 4.79
CA ALA A 398 -8.07 1.82 4.50
C ALA A 398 -9.18 2.80 4.93
N LEU A 399 -9.02 3.41 6.12
CA LEU A 399 -9.99 4.38 6.62
C LEU A 399 -9.97 5.70 5.86
N ILE A 400 -8.79 6.21 5.48
CA ILE A 400 -8.65 7.42 4.66
C ILE A 400 -9.29 7.20 3.28
N ILE A 401 -9.11 6.02 2.67
CA ILE A 401 -9.78 5.69 1.41
C ILE A 401 -11.30 5.74 1.57
N LEU A 402 -11.87 5.15 2.64
CA LEU A 402 -13.31 5.27 2.89
C LEU A 402 -13.74 6.72 3.11
N LEU A 403 -12.94 7.52 3.81
CA LEU A 403 -13.23 8.94 3.99
C LEU A 403 -13.31 9.66 2.63
N ILE A 404 -12.29 9.49 1.76
CA ILE A 404 -12.25 10.09 0.42
C ILE A 404 -13.45 9.64 -0.43
N LEU A 405 -13.80 8.35 -0.40
CA LEU A 405 -14.95 7.83 -1.16
C LEU A 405 -16.28 8.42 -0.66
N THR A 406 -16.45 8.53 0.67
CA THR A 406 -17.67 9.06 1.28
C THR A 406 -17.85 10.57 1.10
N GLU A 407 -16.83 11.31 0.64
CA GLU A 407 -16.99 12.72 0.28
C GLU A 407 -18.05 12.91 -0.83
N ASP A 408 -18.22 11.93 -1.71
CA ASP A 408 -19.14 11.97 -2.86
C ASP A 408 -20.56 11.47 -2.51
N ASP A 409 -21.57 12.31 -2.81
CA ASP A 409 -22.97 11.97 -2.57
C ASP A 409 -23.50 10.85 -3.48
N GLY A 410 -22.97 10.73 -4.69
CA GLY A 410 -23.33 9.67 -5.64
C GLY A 410 -22.89 8.31 -5.14
N PHE A 411 -21.65 8.21 -4.64
CA PHE A 411 -21.13 7.05 -3.94
C PHE A 411 -22.00 6.69 -2.74
N ASN A 412 -22.24 7.65 -1.83
CA ASN A 412 -23.03 7.39 -0.61
C ASN A 412 -24.44 6.87 -0.91
N ARG A 413 -25.06 7.30 -2.01
CA ARG A 413 -26.37 6.81 -2.44
C ARG A 413 -26.29 5.41 -3.07
N SER A 414 -25.36 5.22 -4.00
CA SER A 414 -25.26 3.99 -4.82
C SER A 414 -24.90 2.75 -3.99
N ILE A 415 -24.04 2.87 -2.98
CA ILE A 415 -23.64 1.73 -2.13
C ILE A 415 -24.81 1.13 -1.34
N HIS A 416 -25.89 1.88 -1.10
CA HIS A 416 -27.09 1.34 -0.45
C HIS A 416 -27.95 0.49 -1.40
N GLU A 417 -27.75 0.59 -2.71
CA GLU A 417 -28.46 -0.15 -3.75
C GLU A 417 -27.73 -1.45 -4.13
N VAL A 418 -26.44 -1.56 -3.81
CA VAL A 418 -25.64 -2.78 -4.02
C VAL A 418 -25.95 -3.80 -2.93
N ILE A 419 -26.67 -4.88 -3.28
CA ILE A 419 -27.05 -5.96 -2.35
C ILE A 419 -26.01 -7.08 -2.39
N LEU A 420 -25.43 -7.34 -1.23
CA LEU A 420 -24.46 -8.40 -1.00
C LEU A 420 -25.13 -9.62 -0.41
N LYS A 421 -24.64 -10.80 -0.78
CA LYS A 421 -25.15 -12.09 -0.31
C LYS A 421 -24.08 -12.85 0.46
N ASN A 422 -24.48 -13.43 1.59
CA ASN A 422 -23.67 -14.34 2.40
C ASN A 422 -22.28 -13.79 2.79
N ILE A 423 -22.25 -12.77 3.65
CA ILE A 423 -20.98 -12.28 4.21
C ILE A 423 -20.44 -13.30 5.23
N THR A 424 -19.32 -13.95 4.91
CA THR A 424 -18.78 -15.07 5.70
C THR A 424 -17.82 -14.65 6.80
N TRP A 425 -17.16 -13.49 6.68
CA TRP A 425 -16.16 -13.02 7.63
C TRP A 425 -16.74 -12.21 8.80
N TYR A 426 -17.98 -11.72 8.69
CA TYR A 426 -18.65 -10.96 9.76
C TYR A 426 -19.22 -11.93 10.82
N ALA A 427 -18.65 -11.90 12.03
CA ALA A 427 -18.86 -12.95 13.02
C ALA A 427 -20.00 -12.67 14.02
N GLU A 428 -20.35 -11.40 14.27
CA GLU A 428 -21.33 -11.05 15.30
C GLU A 428 -22.76 -11.43 14.92
N ARG A 429 -23.04 -11.63 13.63
CA ARG A 429 -24.35 -12.04 13.13
C ARG A 429 -24.21 -12.65 11.73
N VAL A 430 -24.97 -13.70 11.44
CA VAL A 430 -25.10 -14.21 10.06
C VAL A 430 -25.81 -13.17 9.19
N LEU A 431 -25.13 -12.67 8.17
CA LEU A 431 -25.65 -11.69 7.22
C LEU A 431 -25.92 -12.36 5.87
N THR A 432 -27.16 -12.83 5.67
CA THR A 432 -27.58 -13.50 4.43
C THR A 432 -27.73 -12.54 3.26
N GLU A 433 -28.40 -11.40 3.49
CA GLU A 433 -28.56 -10.32 2.51
C GLU A 433 -28.43 -8.95 3.19
N ILE A 434 -27.52 -8.11 2.71
CA ILE A 434 -27.27 -6.78 3.26
C ILE A 434 -26.77 -5.84 2.16
N SER A 435 -27.13 -4.55 2.19
CA SER A 435 -26.53 -3.59 1.27
C SER A 435 -25.09 -3.27 1.66
N LEU A 436 -24.23 -2.98 0.68
CA LEU A 436 -22.84 -2.57 0.92
C LEU A 436 -22.77 -1.37 1.87
N GLY A 437 -23.64 -0.37 1.70
CA GLY A 437 -23.73 0.77 2.61
C GLY A 437 -24.12 0.40 4.04
N SER A 438 -25.02 -0.58 4.25
CA SER A 438 -25.33 -1.06 5.60
C SER A 438 -24.18 -1.85 6.22
N LEU A 439 -23.43 -2.62 5.42
CA LEU A 439 -22.25 -3.34 5.88
C LEU A 439 -21.11 -2.38 6.26
N LEU A 440 -20.87 -1.34 5.46
CA LEU A 440 -19.89 -0.28 5.76
C LEU A 440 -20.20 0.35 7.12
N ILE A 441 -21.46 0.73 7.37
CA ILE A 441 -21.88 1.28 8.67
C ILE A 441 -21.60 0.31 9.81
N LEU A 442 -21.89 -0.99 9.64
CA LEU A 442 -21.62 -2.00 10.67
C LEU A 442 -20.12 -2.12 11.00
N VAL A 443 -19.27 -2.14 9.97
CA VAL A 443 -17.82 -2.22 10.13
C VAL A 443 -17.28 -0.97 10.80
N VAL A 444 -17.66 0.24 10.34
CA VAL A 444 -17.18 1.48 10.94
C VAL A 444 -17.65 1.62 12.40
N ILE A 445 -18.89 1.23 12.72
CA ILE A 445 -19.37 1.18 14.11
C ILE A 445 -18.52 0.21 14.96
N ARG A 446 -18.19 -0.98 14.43
CA ARG A 446 -17.32 -1.94 15.12
C ARG A 446 -15.93 -1.34 15.34
N THR A 447 -15.35 -0.66 14.35
CA THR A 447 -14.05 0.01 14.46
C THR A 447 -14.07 1.10 15.53
N ILE A 448 -15.12 1.92 15.61
CA ILE A 448 -15.30 2.91 16.70
C ILE A 448 -15.37 2.20 18.05
N GLN A 449 -16.17 1.13 18.19
CA GLN A 449 -16.29 0.39 19.45
C GLN A 449 -14.97 -0.24 19.91
N TYR A 450 -14.23 -0.86 18.97
CA TYR A 450 -12.91 -1.40 19.23
C TYR A 450 -11.97 -0.29 19.72
N ASN A 451 -11.92 0.82 18.99
CA ASN A 451 -11.03 1.93 19.31
C ASN A 451 -11.36 2.58 20.67
N MET A 452 -12.63 2.68 21.04
CA MET A 452 -13.04 3.25 22.32
C MET A 452 -12.67 2.40 23.54
N THR A 453 -12.52 1.08 23.32
CA THR A 453 -12.31 0.10 24.39
C THR A 453 -10.85 -0.35 24.50
N ARG A 454 -10.12 -0.37 23.39
CA ARG A 454 -8.75 -0.90 23.30
C ARG A 454 -7.71 0.20 23.07
N THR A 455 -7.73 0.85 21.91
CA THR A 455 -6.60 1.66 21.41
C THR A 455 -6.66 3.13 21.84
N ARG A 456 -7.85 3.71 21.99
CA ARG A 456 -8.08 5.13 22.34
C ARG A 456 -7.37 6.11 21.40
N ASP A 457 -7.30 5.75 20.13
CA ASP A 457 -6.67 6.52 19.07
C ASP A 457 -7.62 7.62 18.57
N LYS A 458 -7.22 8.88 18.75
CA LYS A 458 -8.01 10.03 18.32
C LYS A 458 -8.20 10.10 16.80
N TYR A 459 -7.16 9.79 16.02
CA TYR A 459 -7.18 9.88 14.57
C TYR A 459 -8.16 8.87 13.97
N LEU A 460 -8.09 7.61 14.44
CA LEU A 460 -8.99 6.55 14.01
C LEU A 460 -10.46 6.87 14.37
N HIS A 461 -10.71 7.46 15.54
CA HIS A 461 -12.06 7.90 15.95
C HIS A 461 -12.62 8.99 15.04
N THR A 462 -11.85 10.06 14.82
CA THR A 462 -12.28 11.21 14.02
C THR A 462 -12.61 10.80 12.59
N ASN A 463 -11.76 10.00 11.95
CA ASN A 463 -11.98 9.58 10.56
C ASN A 463 -13.17 8.62 10.40
N CYS A 464 -13.41 7.72 11.37
CA CYS A 464 -14.60 6.86 11.35
C CYS A 464 -15.89 7.67 11.45
N LEU A 465 -15.94 8.66 12.35
CA LEU A 465 -17.11 9.52 12.51
C LEU A 465 -17.33 10.41 11.29
N ALA A 466 -16.25 10.97 10.71
CA ALA A 466 -16.31 11.75 9.49
C ALA A 466 -16.91 10.94 8.32
N ALA A 467 -16.48 9.69 8.13
CA ALA A 467 -17.04 8.81 7.11
C ALA A 467 -18.54 8.52 7.33
N LEU A 468 -18.97 8.20 8.56
CA LEU A 468 -20.39 8.01 8.87
C LEU A 468 -21.21 9.29 8.68
N ALA A 469 -20.65 10.43 9.07
CA ALA A 469 -21.29 11.73 8.96
C ALA A 469 -21.50 12.14 7.50
N ASN A 470 -20.50 11.94 6.64
CA ASN A 470 -20.59 12.11 5.20
C ASN A 470 -21.75 11.32 4.58
N MET A 471 -21.93 10.06 5.00
CA MET A 471 -22.98 9.19 4.47
C MET A 471 -24.38 9.51 4.99
N SER A 472 -24.49 10.12 6.18
CA SER A 472 -25.72 10.20 6.98
C SER A 472 -26.93 10.79 6.24
N ALA A 473 -26.71 11.78 5.37
CA ALA A 473 -27.77 12.42 4.60
C ALA A 473 -28.32 11.52 3.47
N GLN A 474 -27.52 10.57 2.98
CA GLN A 474 -27.86 9.66 1.88
C GLN A 474 -28.18 8.23 2.34
N PHE A 475 -28.24 7.97 3.66
CA PHE A 475 -28.68 6.67 4.17
C PHE A 475 -29.99 6.24 3.51
N ARG A 476 -30.03 5.00 3.01
CA ARG A 476 -31.20 4.48 2.31
C ARG A 476 -31.41 3.02 2.66
N SER A 477 -32.65 2.67 2.98
CA SER A 477 -33.08 1.29 3.21
C SER A 477 -32.16 0.52 4.16
N LEU A 478 -31.72 1.18 5.24
CA LEU A 478 -30.80 0.58 6.20
C LEU A 478 -31.30 -0.78 6.68
N HIS A 479 -30.40 -1.78 6.67
CA HIS A 479 -30.69 -3.09 7.22
C HIS A 479 -31.06 -2.96 8.71
N GLN A 480 -32.05 -3.73 9.18
CA GLN A 480 -32.57 -3.64 10.56
C GLN A 480 -31.46 -3.71 11.61
N TYR A 481 -30.51 -4.61 11.41
CA TYR A 481 -29.36 -4.76 12.30
C TYR A 481 -28.42 -3.53 12.30
N ALA A 482 -28.17 -2.91 11.14
CA ALA A 482 -27.35 -1.71 11.05
C ALA A 482 -28.02 -0.52 11.75
N ALA A 483 -29.32 -0.32 11.51
CA ALA A 483 -30.12 0.68 12.21
C ALA A 483 -30.07 0.50 13.74
N GLN A 484 -30.20 -0.75 14.22
CA GLN A 484 -30.09 -1.06 15.64
C GLN A 484 -28.68 -0.78 16.19
N ARG A 485 -27.62 -1.07 15.42
CA ARG A 485 -26.23 -0.85 15.84
C ARG A 485 -25.87 0.63 15.94
N ILE A 486 -26.42 1.49 15.08
CA ILE A 486 -26.31 2.96 15.23
C ILE A 486 -26.82 3.41 16.61
N ILE A 487 -28.05 3.03 16.96
CA ILE A 487 -28.66 3.39 18.25
C ILE A 487 -27.93 2.70 19.43
N SER A 488 -27.41 1.50 19.23
CA SER A 488 -26.65 0.77 20.25
C SER A 488 -25.28 1.41 20.54
N LEU A 489 -24.61 1.95 19.52
CA LEU A 489 -23.38 2.72 19.70
C LEU A 489 -23.65 3.98 20.54
N PHE A 490 -24.73 4.71 20.23
CA PHE A 490 -25.17 5.84 21.06
C PHE A 490 -25.42 5.41 22.51
N SER A 491 -26.15 4.32 22.74
CA SER A 491 -26.38 3.79 24.09
C SER A 491 -25.07 3.47 24.85
N LEU A 492 -24.09 2.88 24.16
CA LEU A 492 -22.78 2.57 24.74
C LEU A 492 -22.04 3.85 25.15
N LEU A 493 -22.03 4.85 24.27
CA LEU A 493 -21.42 6.16 24.52
C LEU A 493 -22.07 6.85 25.72
N SER A 494 -23.40 6.87 25.78
CA SER A 494 -24.15 7.45 26.89
C SER A 494 -23.83 6.77 28.23
N LYS A 495 -23.74 5.44 28.27
CA LYS A 495 -23.36 4.70 29.49
C LYS A 495 -21.92 5.01 29.91
N LYS A 496 -21.01 5.14 28.93
CA LYS A 496 -19.62 5.51 29.21
C LYS A 496 -19.52 6.94 29.76
N HIS A 497 -20.25 7.90 29.18
CA HIS A 497 -20.37 9.27 29.67
C HIS A 497 -20.83 9.30 31.13
N ASN A 498 -21.97 8.68 31.44
CA ASN A 498 -22.50 8.63 32.80
C ASN A 498 -21.50 8.01 33.80
N LYS A 499 -20.82 6.93 33.40
CA LYS A 499 -19.82 6.27 34.25
C LYS A 499 -18.62 7.18 34.53
N VAL A 500 -18.08 7.87 33.53
CA VAL A 500 -16.94 8.78 33.71
C VAL A 500 -17.37 10.01 34.52
N LEU A 501 -18.59 10.52 34.31
CA LEU A 501 -19.14 11.64 35.06
C LEU A 501 -19.34 11.31 36.55
N GLU A 502 -19.84 10.11 36.85
CA GLU A 502 -19.93 9.59 38.22
C GLU A 502 -18.55 9.48 38.87
N GLN A 503 -17.55 8.96 38.16
CA GLN A 503 -16.17 8.86 38.64
C GLN A 503 -15.55 10.23 38.91
N ALA A 504 -15.75 11.20 38.03
CA ALA A 504 -15.30 12.58 38.21
C ALA A 504 -15.98 13.26 39.40
N THR A 505 -17.28 13.02 39.60
CA THR A 505 -18.03 13.58 40.73
C THR A 505 -17.59 12.94 42.06
N GLN A 506 -17.30 11.65 42.07
CA GLN A 506 -16.81 10.93 43.26
C GLN A 506 -15.39 11.36 43.64
N SER A 507 -14.49 11.56 42.67
CA SER A 507 -13.11 12.01 42.94
C SER A 507 -13.09 13.43 43.52
N LEU A 508 -13.92 14.34 42.98
CA LEU A 508 -14.10 15.70 43.52
C LEU A 508 -14.65 15.69 44.96
N ARG A 509 -15.50 14.72 45.31
CA ARG A 509 -16.02 14.55 46.68
C ARG A 509 -15.01 13.89 47.63
N GLY A 510 -14.11 13.04 47.12
CA GLY A 510 -13.10 12.31 47.91
C GLY A 510 -11.78 13.07 48.13
N SER A 511 -11.48 14.09 47.32
CA SER A 511 -10.20 14.82 47.36
C SER A 511 -10.04 15.81 48.52
N LEU A 512 -10.93 15.81 49.52
CA LEU A 512 -10.81 16.63 50.73
C LEU A 512 -9.72 16.14 51.72
N GLY A 513 -8.92 15.11 51.39
CA GLY A 513 -8.02 14.47 52.39
C GLY A 513 -6.67 13.90 51.94
N SER A 514 -6.25 13.95 50.67
CA SER A 514 -4.94 13.39 50.26
C SER A 514 -4.38 14.04 48.98
N ASN A 515 -3.20 14.65 49.07
CA ASN A 515 -2.62 15.52 48.04
C ASN A 515 -1.60 14.87 47.08
N ASP A 516 -1.40 13.55 47.06
CA ASP A 516 -0.23 12.94 46.39
C ASP A 516 -0.54 11.98 45.23
N SER A 517 -1.55 12.26 44.41
CA SER A 517 -1.68 11.57 43.10
C SER A 517 -2.16 12.53 42.01
N PRO A 518 -1.56 12.49 40.80
CA PRO A 518 -2.04 13.32 39.69
C PRO A 518 -3.49 12.96 39.41
N LEU A 519 -4.39 13.95 39.52
CA LEU A 519 -5.80 13.79 39.19
C LEU A 519 -5.89 13.31 37.74
N PRO A 520 -6.56 12.17 37.47
CA PRO A 520 -6.83 11.76 36.09
C PRO A 520 -7.61 12.86 35.37
N ASP A 521 -7.29 13.13 34.10
CA ASP A 521 -7.95 14.16 33.30
C ASP A 521 -9.33 13.69 32.83
N TYR A 522 -10.23 13.47 33.80
CA TYR A 522 -11.61 13.09 33.57
C TYR A 522 -12.36 14.14 32.74
N ALA A 523 -11.93 15.41 32.79
CA ALA A 523 -12.54 16.49 32.03
C ALA A 523 -12.26 16.33 30.53
N GLN A 524 -11.01 16.03 30.15
CA GLN A 524 -10.67 15.74 28.75
C GLN A 524 -11.37 14.47 28.24
N ASP A 525 -11.38 13.40 29.04
CA ASP A 525 -12.09 12.16 28.67
C ASP A 525 -13.60 12.40 28.48
N LEU A 526 -14.23 13.21 29.34
CA LEU A 526 -15.64 13.59 29.20
C LEU A 526 -15.87 14.41 27.93
N ASN A 527 -15.03 15.43 27.66
CA ASN A 527 -15.16 16.27 26.48
C ASN A 527 -15.10 15.44 25.20
N VAL A 528 -14.15 14.50 25.09
CA VAL A 528 -14.04 13.60 23.92
C VAL A 528 -15.30 12.74 23.79
N ILE A 529 -15.82 12.17 24.89
CA ILE A 529 -17.05 11.38 24.83
C ILE A 529 -18.24 12.25 24.41
N GLU A 530 -18.34 13.49 24.91
CA GLU A 530 -19.40 14.42 24.54
C GLU A 530 -19.34 14.82 23.06
N GLU A 531 -18.16 15.09 22.51
CA GLU A 531 -17.96 15.35 21.08
C GLU A 531 -18.45 14.18 20.22
N VAL A 532 -18.14 12.95 20.62
CA VAL A 532 -18.58 11.74 19.92
C VAL A 532 -20.10 11.53 20.03
N ILE A 533 -20.68 11.75 21.21
CA ILE A 533 -22.14 11.71 21.43
C ILE A 533 -22.84 12.74 20.55
N ARG A 534 -22.30 13.97 20.52
CA ARG A 534 -22.82 15.06 19.69
C ARG A 534 -22.81 14.68 18.21
N MET A 535 -21.68 14.19 17.71
CA MET A 535 -21.56 13.75 16.31
C MET A 535 -22.55 12.63 15.96
N MET A 536 -22.76 11.66 16.87
CA MET A 536 -23.76 10.61 16.68
C MET A 536 -25.20 11.15 16.63
N LEU A 537 -25.54 12.13 17.46
CA LEU A 537 -26.84 12.80 17.43
C LEU A 537 -27.02 13.63 16.16
N GLU A 538 -25.96 14.31 15.68
CA GLU A 538 -25.96 15.04 14.42
C GLU A 538 -26.13 14.09 13.21
N ILE A 539 -25.48 12.91 13.22
CA ILE A 539 -25.67 11.85 12.21
C ILE A 539 -27.14 11.38 12.19
N ILE A 540 -27.73 11.11 13.35
CA ILE A 540 -29.13 10.72 13.45
C ILE A 540 -30.02 11.83 12.89
N ASN A 541 -29.80 13.08 13.29
CA ASN A 541 -30.54 14.24 12.79
C ASN A 541 -30.44 14.41 11.28
N SER A 542 -29.23 14.26 10.72
CA SER A 542 -29.00 14.34 9.27
C SER A 542 -29.87 13.31 8.52
N CYS A 543 -29.95 12.07 9.02
CA CYS A 543 -30.83 11.05 8.44
C CYS A 543 -32.32 11.41 8.62
N LEU A 544 -32.73 11.87 9.82
CA LEU A 544 -34.12 12.25 10.08
C LEU A 544 -34.59 13.43 9.21
N THR A 545 -33.71 14.38 8.91
CA THR A 545 -34.04 15.55 8.09
C THR A 545 -34.03 15.22 6.59
N ASN A 546 -33.06 14.44 6.11
CA ASN A 546 -32.84 14.26 4.67
C ASN A 546 -33.45 12.96 4.10
N SER A 547 -33.41 11.86 4.85
CA SER A 547 -33.67 10.52 4.31
C SER A 547 -34.61 9.65 5.16
N LEU A 548 -35.31 10.22 6.15
CA LEU A 548 -36.22 9.50 7.06
C LEU A 548 -37.19 8.54 6.37
N HIS A 549 -37.84 9.02 5.30
CA HIS A 549 -38.80 8.24 4.50
C HIS A 549 -38.20 6.99 3.83
N HIS A 550 -36.87 6.93 3.65
CA HIS A 550 -36.17 5.76 3.16
C HIS A 550 -35.70 4.81 4.28
N ASN A 551 -35.78 5.21 5.55
CA ASN A 551 -35.15 4.50 6.68
C ASN A 551 -36.14 4.12 7.80
N PRO A 552 -37.20 3.34 7.51
CA PRO A 552 -38.19 2.94 8.52
C PRO A 552 -37.58 2.12 9.66
N ASN A 553 -36.54 1.33 9.38
CA ASN A 553 -35.83 0.54 10.40
C ASN A 553 -35.09 1.42 11.42
N LEU A 554 -34.57 2.59 11.01
CA LEU A 554 -33.93 3.52 11.92
C LEU A 554 -34.97 4.20 12.83
N VAL A 555 -36.10 4.63 12.27
CA VAL A 555 -37.22 5.18 13.05
C VAL A 555 -37.75 4.13 14.04
N TYR A 556 -37.86 2.87 13.62
CA TYR A 556 -38.24 1.76 14.51
C TYR A 556 -37.25 1.60 15.67
N ALA A 557 -35.94 1.56 15.37
CA ALA A 557 -34.90 1.44 16.39
C ALA A 557 -34.87 2.64 17.36
N LEU A 558 -35.12 3.85 16.85
CA LEU A 558 -35.24 5.07 17.64
C LEU A 558 -36.40 4.98 18.63
N LEU A 559 -37.59 4.58 18.16
CA LEU A 559 -38.78 4.44 19.00
C LEU A 559 -38.63 3.36 20.06
N TYR A 560 -38.02 2.22 19.69
CA TYR A 560 -37.76 1.12 20.61
C TYR A 560 -36.81 1.50 21.77
N LYS A 561 -35.97 2.52 21.56
CA LYS A 561 -35.00 3.02 22.54
C LYS A 561 -35.19 4.49 22.89
N ARG A 562 -36.41 5.01 22.78
CA ARG A 562 -36.72 6.44 23.00
C ARG A 562 -36.26 6.97 24.36
N ASP A 563 -36.31 6.13 25.39
CA ASP A 563 -35.93 6.51 26.77
C ASP A 563 -34.44 6.88 26.90
N LEU A 564 -33.58 6.41 25.98
CA LEU A 564 -32.15 6.76 25.96
C LEU A 564 -31.91 8.26 25.73
N PHE A 565 -32.85 8.94 25.07
CA PHE A 565 -32.68 10.32 24.62
C PHE A 565 -33.10 11.34 25.68
N GLU A 566 -33.86 10.93 26.70
CA GLU A 566 -34.46 11.85 27.67
C GLU A 566 -33.42 12.61 28.49
N GLN A 567 -32.34 11.93 28.89
CA GLN A 567 -31.27 12.53 29.68
C GLN A 567 -30.51 13.66 28.96
N PHE A 568 -30.61 13.74 27.63
CA PHE A 568 -29.91 14.73 26.82
C PHE A 568 -30.76 15.98 26.54
N ARG A 569 -32.07 15.96 26.85
CA ARG A 569 -32.98 17.10 26.64
C ARG A 569 -32.59 18.35 27.42
N THR A 570 -32.05 18.16 28.62
CA THR A 570 -31.66 19.25 29.54
C THR A 570 -30.16 19.47 29.59
N HIS A 571 -29.38 18.68 28.85
CA HIS A 571 -27.92 18.78 28.88
C HIS A 571 -27.45 19.96 28.01
N PRO A 572 -26.64 20.89 28.55
CA PRO A 572 -26.24 22.11 27.83
C PRO A 572 -25.58 21.85 26.46
N SER A 573 -24.78 20.79 26.36
CA SER A 573 -24.06 20.41 25.13
C SER A 573 -24.95 19.81 24.02
N PHE A 574 -26.17 19.37 24.32
CA PHE A 574 -27.00 18.56 23.40
C PHE A 574 -28.44 19.07 23.22
N GLN A 575 -28.95 19.92 24.10
CA GLN A 575 -30.34 20.40 24.06
C GLN A 575 -30.73 21.01 22.69
N ASP A 576 -29.79 21.65 21.98
CA ASP A 576 -30.02 22.32 20.70
C ASP A 576 -30.23 21.34 19.52
N ILE A 577 -29.74 20.10 19.64
CA ILE A 577 -29.86 19.05 18.62
C ILE A 577 -30.98 18.03 18.93
N MET A 578 -31.61 18.09 20.11
CA MET A 578 -32.66 17.16 20.51
C MET A 578 -34.03 17.42 19.86
N GLN A 579 -34.29 18.66 19.41
CA GLN A 579 -35.60 19.09 18.92
C GLN A 579 -36.20 18.19 17.82
N ASN A 580 -35.41 17.85 16.80
CA ASN A 580 -35.88 17.01 15.67
C ASN A 580 -36.14 15.57 16.12
N ILE A 581 -35.27 15.02 16.98
CA ILE A 581 -35.41 13.67 17.53
C ILE A 581 -36.70 13.57 18.35
N ASP A 582 -36.94 14.53 19.25
CA ASP A 582 -38.16 14.57 20.05
C ASP A 582 -39.42 14.72 19.18
N LEU A 583 -39.39 15.59 18.17
CA LEU A 583 -40.51 15.76 17.23
C LEU A 583 -40.85 14.44 16.54
N VAL A 584 -39.84 13.74 16.01
CA VAL A 584 -40.02 12.44 15.34
C VAL A 584 -40.55 11.41 16.33
N ILE A 585 -39.95 11.28 17.52
CA ILE A 585 -40.39 10.33 18.55
C ILE A 585 -41.85 10.59 18.94
N SER A 586 -42.23 11.84 19.21
CA SER A 586 -43.60 12.21 19.60
C SER A 586 -44.60 11.96 18.47
N PHE A 587 -44.26 12.35 17.23
CA PHE A 587 -45.13 12.16 16.07
C PHE A 587 -45.45 10.68 15.84
N PHE A 588 -44.42 9.81 15.80
CA PHE A 588 -44.64 8.39 15.56
C PHE A 588 -45.21 7.66 16.77
N SER A 589 -44.87 8.04 18.01
CA SER A 589 -45.47 7.45 19.21
C SER A 589 -47.00 7.67 19.23
N SER A 590 -47.46 8.90 18.93
CA SER A 590 -48.89 9.19 18.86
C SER A 590 -49.62 8.37 17.80
N ARG A 591 -48.99 8.16 16.62
CA ARG A 591 -49.58 7.31 15.57
C ARG A 591 -49.64 5.84 15.95
N LEU A 592 -48.66 5.33 16.69
CA LEU A 592 -48.67 3.95 17.18
C LEU A 592 -49.75 3.76 18.25
N GLU A 593 -49.89 4.71 19.18
CA GLU A 593 -50.96 4.70 20.19
C GLU A 593 -52.35 4.70 19.55
N GLN A 594 -52.55 5.47 18.47
CA GLN A 594 -53.81 5.49 17.70
C GLN A 594 -54.10 4.16 16.99
N ALA A 595 -53.08 3.35 16.70
CA ALA A 595 -53.23 2.08 15.99
C ALA A 595 -53.53 0.89 16.92
N GLY A 596 -53.42 1.06 18.25
CA GLY A 596 -53.73 0.03 19.25
C GLY A 596 -52.50 -0.54 19.99
N ALA A 597 -52.74 -1.32 21.04
CA ALA A 597 -51.71 -1.76 22.00
C ALA A 597 -50.91 -3.02 21.59
N GLU A 598 -51.42 -3.84 20.66
CA GLU A 598 -50.78 -5.09 20.22
C GLU A 598 -50.49 -5.05 18.72
N LEU A 599 -49.40 -4.38 18.35
CA LEU A 599 -48.97 -4.25 16.95
C LEU A 599 -47.83 -5.23 16.66
N SER A 600 -47.94 -6.00 15.57
CA SER A 600 -46.81 -6.80 15.06
C SER A 600 -45.70 -5.88 14.53
N VAL A 601 -44.47 -6.39 14.41
CA VAL A 601 -43.33 -5.62 13.89
C VAL A 601 -43.60 -5.13 12.46
N GLU A 602 -44.20 -5.98 11.62
CA GLU A 602 -44.60 -5.62 10.25
C GLU A 602 -45.58 -4.45 10.26
N ARG A 603 -46.58 -4.51 11.15
CA ARG A 603 -47.59 -3.46 11.27
C ARG A 603 -46.99 -2.14 11.76
N VAL A 604 -46.08 -2.18 12.72
CA VAL A 604 -45.35 -0.99 13.19
C VAL A 604 -44.56 -0.37 12.03
N LEU A 605 -43.84 -1.18 11.25
CA LEU A 605 -43.07 -0.68 10.11
C LEU A 605 -43.95 -0.08 9.01
N GLU A 606 -45.14 -0.64 8.75
CA GLU A 606 -46.13 -0.04 7.85
C GLU A 606 -46.60 1.33 8.34
N ILE A 607 -46.93 1.45 9.63
CA ILE A 607 -47.35 2.72 10.23
C ILE A 607 -46.23 3.76 10.12
N ILE A 608 -44.97 3.35 10.35
CA ILE A 608 -43.80 4.21 10.18
C ILE A 608 -43.66 4.66 8.72
N LYS A 609 -43.77 3.75 7.75
CA LYS A 609 -43.67 4.10 6.32
C LYS A 609 -44.75 5.11 5.90
N GLN A 610 -46.00 4.91 6.34
CA GLN A 610 -47.10 5.83 6.07
C GLN A 610 -46.88 7.18 6.77
N GLY A 611 -46.47 7.15 8.05
CA GLY A 611 -46.21 8.35 8.84
C GLY A 611 -45.04 9.18 8.29
N ALA A 612 -44.01 8.55 7.72
CA ALA A 612 -42.86 9.24 7.16
C ALA A 612 -43.21 10.14 5.96
N VAL A 613 -44.24 9.78 5.20
CA VAL A 613 -44.79 10.61 4.11
C VAL A 613 -45.61 11.77 4.68
N ALA A 614 -46.32 11.54 5.78
CA ALA A 614 -47.20 12.52 6.43
C ALA A 614 -46.48 13.47 7.41
N LEU A 615 -45.20 13.23 7.71
CA LEU A 615 -44.43 14.04 8.65
C LEU A 615 -44.25 15.46 8.08
N PRO A 616 -44.63 16.53 8.82
CA PRO A 616 -44.43 17.91 8.41
C PRO A 616 -42.94 18.27 8.45
N LYS A 617 -42.23 18.06 7.34
CA LYS A 617 -40.78 18.28 7.21
C LYS A 617 -40.36 19.74 7.45
N ASP A 618 -41.28 20.69 7.24
CA ASP A 618 -41.11 22.12 7.53
C ASP A 618 -40.87 22.40 9.02
N ARG A 619 -41.29 21.51 9.91
CA ARG A 619 -41.07 21.63 11.36
C ARG A 619 -39.73 21.08 11.81
N LEU A 620 -39.01 20.36 10.95
CA LEU A 620 -37.67 19.88 11.27
C LEU A 620 -36.67 21.02 11.11
N ARG A 621 -35.91 21.29 12.17
CA ARG A 621 -34.79 22.23 12.16
C ARG A 621 -33.76 21.74 11.15
N LYS A 622 -33.26 22.67 10.33
CA LYS A 622 -32.13 22.40 9.45
C LYS A 622 -30.83 22.64 10.22
N PHE A 623 -29.99 21.61 10.26
CA PHE A 623 -28.62 21.69 10.78
C PHE A 623 -27.65 21.89 9.61
N PRO A 624 -26.42 22.35 9.88
CA PRO A 624 -25.36 22.37 8.87
C PRO A 624 -25.18 20.98 8.25
N GLU A 625 -24.82 20.95 6.96
CA GLU A 625 -24.51 19.69 6.30
C GLU A 625 -23.22 19.10 6.88
N LEU A 626 -23.29 17.82 7.24
CA LEU A 626 -22.15 17.06 7.71
C LEU A 626 -21.31 16.63 6.51
N LYS A 627 -20.35 17.48 6.13
CA LYS A 627 -19.41 17.25 5.04
C LYS A 627 -17.98 17.42 5.54
N PHE A 628 -17.28 16.31 5.59
CA PHE A 628 -15.89 16.19 5.99
C PHE A 628 -15.08 15.78 4.77
N LYS A 629 -13.92 16.41 4.60
CA LYS A 629 -12.96 16.05 3.56
C LYS A 629 -11.69 15.57 4.21
N TYR A 630 -11.04 14.61 3.57
CA TYR A 630 -9.69 14.27 3.92
C TYR A 630 -8.76 15.44 3.58
N VAL A 631 -7.91 15.80 4.54
CA VAL A 631 -6.85 16.79 4.37
C VAL A 631 -5.56 16.12 4.82
N GLU A 632 -4.61 16.03 3.90
CA GLU A 632 -3.26 15.54 4.19
C GLU A 632 -2.55 16.53 5.13
N GLU A 633 -1.72 16.03 6.05
CA GLU A 633 -0.99 16.87 7.01
C GLU A 633 0.07 17.74 6.30
N GLU A 634 0.63 18.75 6.98
CA GLU A 634 1.59 19.70 6.37
C GLU A 634 2.92 19.04 5.96
N GLN A 635 3.35 18.01 6.69
CA GLN A 635 4.60 17.27 6.43
C GLN A 635 4.31 15.77 6.23
N PRO A 636 3.61 15.39 5.15
CA PRO A 636 3.18 14.02 4.93
C PRO A 636 4.37 13.06 4.74
N GLU A 637 5.54 13.57 4.34
CA GLU A 637 6.76 12.77 4.20
C GLU A 637 7.20 12.09 5.50
N GLU A 638 6.90 12.67 6.67
CA GLU A 638 7.21 12.09 7.99
C GLU A 638 6.47 10.79 8.26
N PHE A 639 5.28 10.64 7.67
CA PHE A 639 4.52 9.40 7.73
C PHE A 639 4.85 8.49 6.54
N PHE A 640 4.76 9.00 5.31
CA PHE A 640 4.81 8.14 4.12
C PHE A 640 6.19 7.56 3.83
N ILE A 641 7.29 8.29 4.07
CA ILE A 641 8.63 7.76 3.77
C ILE A 641 8.95 6.56 4.68
N PRO A 642 8.85 6.66 6.02
CA PRO A 642 9.04 5.50 6.90
C PRO A 642 8.07 4.35 6.59
N TYR A 643 6.80 4.66 6.29
CA TYR A 643 5.82 3.62 5.97
C TYR A 643 6.14 2.89 4.66
N VAL A 644 6.44 3.60 3.57
CA VAL A 644 6.82 2.97 2.29
C VAL A 644 8.05 2.09 2.48
N TRP A 645 9.06 2.56 3.20
CA TRP A 645 10.26 1.77 3.46
C TRP A 645 10.02 0.57 4.37
N SER A 646 9.05 0.63 5.29
CA SER A 646 8.64 -0.56 6.05
C SER A 646 7.94 -1.58 5.17
N LEU A 647 7.17 -1.14 4.16
CA LEU A 647 6.60 -2.04 3.15
C LEU A 647 7.68 -2.70 2.29
N VAL A 648 8.69 -1.93 1.86
CA VAL A 648 9.86 -2.47 1.14
C VAL A 648 10.58 -3.50 2.01
N TYR A 649 10.88 -3.16 3.26
CA TYR A 649 11.57 -4.05 4.19
C TYR A 649 10.84 -5.39 4.38
N ASN A 650 9.52 -5.35 4.52
CA ASN A 650 8.71 -6.54 4.82
C ASN A 650 8.36 -7.37 3.58
N SER A 651 8.30 -6.78 2.39
CA SER A 651 7.71 -7.43 1.20
C SER A 651 8.60 -7.48 -0.03
N ALA A 652 9.75 -6.78 -0.05
CA ALA A 652 10.66 -6.85 -1.18
C ALA A 652 11.23 -8.28 -1.33
N VAL A 653 11.06 -8.85 -2.52
CA VAL A 653 11.63 -10.17 -2.86
C VAL A 653 13.12 -10.00 -3.16
N ALA A 654 13.93 -11.03 -2.88
CA ALA A 654 15.37 -11.02 -3.16
C ALA A 654 16.18 -9.94 -2.40
N LEU A 655 15.59 -9.27 -1.41
CA LEU A 655 16.27 -8.33 -0.52
C LEU A 655 16.13 -8.76 0.94
N TYR A 656 17.21 -8.57 1.69
CA TYR A 656 17.28 -8.75 3.14
C TYR A 656 18.01 -7.54 3.70
N TRP A 657 17.56 -6.99 4.82
CA TRP A 657 18.35 -6.01 5.58
C TRP A 657 18.40 -6.46 7.03
N ASN A 658 19.56 -6.31 7.64
CA ASN A 658 19.73 -6.59 9.06
C ASN A 658 18.91 -5.56 9.88
N PRO A 659 17.95 -6.01 10.71
CA PRO A 659 17.10 -5.09 11.47
C PRO A 659 17.88 -4.14 12.39
N ARG A 660 19.10 -4.51 12.80
CA ARG A 660 19.95 -3.68 13.67
C ARG A 660 20.54 -2.46 13.00
N ASP A 661 20.61 -2.47 11.67
CA ASP A 661 21.24 -1.40 10.89
C ASP A 661 20.21 -0.36 10.44
N ILE A 662 18.92 -0.66 10.57
CA ILE A 662 17.82 0.22 10.17
C ILE A 662 17.56 1.27 11.25
N GLN A 663 17.55 2.54 10.83
CA GLN A 663 17.38 3.69 11.71
C GLN A 663 16.08 4.48 11.45
N LEU A 664 15.46 4.29 10.28
CA LEU A 664 14.32 5.08 9.81
C LEU A 664 13.04 4.86 10.61
N PHE A 665 12.76 3.63 11.04
CA PHE A 665 11.56 3.27 11.78
C PHE A 665 11.85 2.18 12.81
N THR A 666 11.01 2.12 13.84
CA THR A 666 11.06 1.06 14.85
C THR A 666 10.39 -0.21 14.33
N MET A 667 11.01 -1.37 14.59
CA MET A 667 10.48 -2.67 14.18
C MET A 667 9.21 -3.09 14.94
N ASP A 668 8.87 -2.40 16.02
CA ASP A 668 7.68 -2.65 16.85
C ASP A 668 6.40 -1.96 16.31
N SER A 669 6.50 -1.26 15.17
CA SER A 669 5.37 -0.59 14.50
C SER A 669 4.65 -1.48 13.46
N GLY A 670 4.82 -2.80 13.57
CA GLY A 670 4.24 -3.82 12.70
C GLY A 670 2.84 -4.26 13.10
#